data_AF-A0AA36G8M7-F1
#
_entry.id   AF-A0AA36G8M7-F1
#
_cell.length_a   1.000
_cell.length_b   1.000
_cell.length_c   1.000
_cell.angle_alpha   90.00
_cell.angle_beta   90.00
_cell.angle_gamma   90.00
#
_symmetry.space_group_name_H-M   'P 1'
#
loop_
_entity.id
_entity.type
_entity.pdbx_description
1 polymer ?
#
loop_
_entity_poly.entity_id
_entity_poly.type
_entity_poly.pdbx_seq_one_letter_code
_entity_poly.pdbx_strand_id
1 'polypeptide(L)'
;MLKFLFILIPLAVICSASCPHMMGQAEAKARAEKTKQSIEARLQQKEEIGAPPGVEPKNDGSPGTVPEETSIQTTLIHLSKSDAEKQYAGLIAAKLREIRESLRKELRLTIDNEHISCKNNADDHFRCRDYSQSHSYHYLVVEDSSRGAAVYSLDRDLNGDSPGKVEAALLDALSRHTRHHLSLHASKEAEKEVGFVRELSIVELEHVGKTAKKIRSPKTYPIAPTEMQAIETQILEIRNSEGLDTTEHRLTVVPSEEVFNQMLQRYKYVFILFWTNVRSSSSHAYNQFAKLSNNFEKTEHIQLAVVNCHEVDFCVGLDYKDFYTVVAYQDGEKVATQSLVFDADFYVGWIERILAGTLVELKNKDELKEAKKGKLLGKQRQSVIIGVFPDKDAIEYAHYEKVAELLKGRYYMAYYLDKEAQSTLATYRPGEKKKRVDYAGAFDPPTLANFITYSPLPTVVDITRGFNPDLLFKQPLPIVLLYSPPSFDSKNFEAAAAKPAFAHLKYIFVRVNSDGLALRHELLKPLGISKEDEPVVILYIKNKAWHLELTPENDADEILKWVDEVEATPAEYTVTFNDAHPLMYLQIEASNNIFGVQPVQPLPDLSVFQIKAIKPLLNDMAKSGSGGGCPFMHGGAIPPQQEDARHQEL
;
A
#
# COMPACT_ATOMS: atom_id res chain seq x y z
N MET A 1 -61.14 -10.12 57.00
CA MET A 1 -62.00 -8.98 56.62
C MET A 1 -61.24 -8.12 55.63
N LEU A 2 -61.89 -7.78 54.50
CA LEU A 2 -61.79 -6.56 53.66
C LEU A 2 -60.45 -5.76 53.67
N LYS A 3 -59.92 -5.22 52.58
CA LYS A 3 -60.31 -5.12 51.16
C LYS A 3 -59.13 -4.50 50.39
N PHE A 4 -58.94 -4.94 49.15
CA PHE A 4 -58.39 -4.26 47.96
C PHE A 4 -57.84 -2.82 48.08
N LEU A 5 -56.63 -2.60 47.53
CA LEU A 5 -56.49 -1.72 46.36
C LEU A 5 -55.20 -2.06 45.57
N PHE A 6 -55.37 -2.51 44.34
CA PHE A 6 -54.34 -2.57 43.30
C PHE A 6 -54.11 -1.15 42.76
N ILE A 7 -52.88 -0.67 42.77
CA ILE A 7 -52.44 0.45 41.92
C ILE A 7 -51.19 0.00 41.16
N LEU A 8 -51.38 -0.25 39.87
CA LEU A 8 -50.33 -0.34 38.87
C LEU A 8 -49.83 1.08 38.57
N ILE A 9 -48.56 1.36 38.87
CA ILE A 9 -47.83 2.52 38.34
C ILE A 9 -46.69 1.96 37.48
N PRO A 10 -46.58 2.33 36.20
CA PRO A 10 -45.40 2.03 35.41
C PRO A 10 -44.28 3.00 35.81
N LEU A 11 -43.21 2.50 36.43
CA LEU A 11 -41.97 3.25 36.51
C LEU A 11 -41.30 3.22 35.13
N ALA A 12 -41.64 4.20 34.29
CA ALA A 12 -40.79 4.62 33.19
C ALA A 12 -39.58 5.36 33.79
N VAL A 13 -38.51 4.62 34.07
CA VAL A 13 -37.19 5.21 34.25
C VAL A 13 -36.67 5.56 32.87
N ILE A 14 -36.84 6.84 32.50
CA ILE A 14 -36.11 7.44 31.38
C ILE A 14 -34.66 7.56 31.83
N CYS A 15 -33.86 6.54 31.53
CA CYS A 15 -32.41 6.62 31.56
C CYS A 15 -31.98 7.03 30.15
N SER A 16 -31.77 8.34 29.94
CA SER A 16 -31.13 8.87 28.75
C SER A 16 -29.64 8.49 28.77
N ALA A 17 -29.32 7.30 28.27
CA ALA A 17 -27.97 6.92 27.91
C ALA A 17 -27.66 7.49 26.52
N SER A 18 -26.99 8.64 26.51
CA SER A 18 -26.49 9.29 25.31
C SER A 18 -25.36 8.45 24.69
N CYS A 19 -25.60 7.91 23.49
CA CYS A 19 -24.56 7.28 22.67
C CYS A 19 -23.51 8.32 22.21
N PRO A 20 -22.19 8.05 22.32
CA PRO A 20 -21.13 8.94 21.83
C PRO A 20 -21.13 9.19 20.31
N HIS A 21 -21.88 8.40 19.53
CA HIS A 21 -21.93 8.52 18.07
C HIS A 21 -22.92 9.57 17.53
N MET A 22 -23.80 10.12 18.38
CA MET A 22 -24.81 11.11 17.98
C MET A 22 -24.39 12.58 18.22
N MET A 23 -23.34 12.84 19.02
CA MET A 23 -22.85 14.22 19.24
C MET A 23 -22.10 14.78 18.03
N GLY A 24 -21.36 13.95 17.28
CA GLY A 24 -20.60 14.41 16.10
C GLY A 24 -21.48 14.86 14.93
N GLN A 25 -22.65 14.25 14.72
CA GLN A 25 -23.56 14.62 13.64
C GLN A 25 -24.40 15.87 13.98
N ALA A 26 -24.74 16.07 15.26
CA ALA A 26 -25.44 17.27 15.71
C ALA A 26 -24.52 18.50 15.68
N GLU A 27 -23.24 18.37 16.06
CA GLU A 27 -22.25 19.44 15.97
C GLU A 27 -21.87 19.79 14.53
N ALA A 28 -21.79 18.79 13.63
CA ALA A 28 -21.56 19.01 12.21
C ALA A 28 -22.72 19.75 11.53
N LYS A 29 -23.97 19.40 11.84
CA LYS A 29 -25.16 20.14 11.36
C LYS A 29 -25.22 21.55 11.94
N ALA A 30 -24.94 21.74 13.23
CA ALA A 30 -24.93 23.06 13.86
C ALA A 30 -23.82 23.97 13.29
N ARG A 31 -22.66 23.41 12.91
CA ARG A 31 -21.59 24.14 12.22
C ARG A 31 -21.96 24.49 10.78
N ALA A 32 -22.59 23.59 10.04
CA ALA A 32 -23.06 23.87 8.67
C ALA A 32 -24.13 24.98 8.66
N GLU A 33 -25.06 24.96 9.61
CA GLU A 33 -26.10 25.99 9.73
C GLU A 33 -25.52 27.36 10.10
N LYS A 34 -24.52 27.41 11.01
CA LYS A 34 -23.79 28.65 11.35
C LYS A 34 -23.00 29.21 10.18
N THR A 35 -22.38 28.36 9.37
CA THR A 35 -21.64 28.79 8.17
C THR A 35 -22.59 29.33 7.10
N LYS A 36 -23.76 28.69 6.91
CA LYS A 36 -24.79 29.16 5.99
C LYS A 36 -25.36 30.52 6.42
N GLN A 37 -25.68 30.71 7.71
CA GLN A 37 -26.15 31.99 8.24
C GLN A 37 -25.09 33.10 8.16
N SER A 38 -23.80 32.78 8.32
CA SER A 38 -22.69 33.72 8.15
C SER A 38 -22.51 34.16 6.69
N ILE A 39 -22.76 33.26 5.73
CA ILE A 39 -22.71 33.55 4.29
C ILE A 39 -23.91 34.41 3.86
N GLU A 40 -25.11 34.08 4.32
CA GLU A 40 -26.33 34.87 4.05
C GLU A 40 -26.24 36.30 4.65
N ALA A 41 -25.68 36.44 5.86
CA ALA A 41 -25.44 37.76 6.46
C ALA A 41 -24.41 38.61 5.69
N ARG A 42 -23.39 37.98 5.08
CA ARG A 42 -22.38 38.65 4.25
C ARG A 42 -22.90 39.03 2.85
N LEU A 43 -23.87 38.29 2.32
CA LEU A 43 -24.55 38.61 1.07
C LEU A 43 -25.49 39.81 1.27
N GLN A 44 -26.22 39.88 2.38
CA GLN A 44 -27.07 41.03 2.71
C GLN A 44 -26.25 42.30 3.02
N GLN A 45 -25.06 42.19 3.61
CA GLN A 45 -24.14 43.34 3.78
C GLN A 45 -23.55 43.88 2.47
N LYS A 46 -23.58 43.11 1.37
CA LYS A 46 -23.10 43.55 0.06
C LYS A 46 -24.15 44.31 -0.76
N GLU A 47 -25.43 44.27 -0.38
CA GLU A 47 -26.50 45.00 -1.06
C GLU A 47 -26.67 46.46 -0.57
N GLU A 48 -26.07 46.85 0.56
CA GLU A 48 -26.21 48.22 1.13
C GLU A 48 -25.10 49.22 0.74
N ILE A 49 -24.08 48.82 -0.03
CA ILE A 49 -23.05 49.76 -0.51
C ILE A 49 -23.29 50.05 -1.99
N GLY A 50 -24.06 51.12 -2.24
CA GLY A 50 -24.41 51.59 -3.58
C GLY A 50 -23.19 51.81 -4.48
N ALA A 51 -23.23 51.18 -5.66
CA ALA A 51 -22.27 51.42 -6.74
C ALA A 51 -22.54 52.76 -7.44
N PRO A 52 -21.50 53.50 -7.88
CA PRO A 52 -21.65 54.70 -8.70
C PRO A 52 -22.04 54.32 -10.15
N PRO A 53 -22.70 55.22 -10.90
CA PRO A 53 -23.35 54.85 -12.16
C PRO A 53 -22.36 54.77 -13.33
N GLY A 54 -22.52 53.72 -14.13
CA GLY A 54 -22.39 53.76 -15.59
C GLY A 54 -21.03 53.45 -16.19
N VAL A 55 -20.86 52.20 -16.65
CA VAL A 55 -20.54 51.88 -18.06
C VAL A 55 -21.20 50.53 -18.38
N GLU A 56 -22.29 50.53 -19.13
CA GLU A 56 -22.87 49.30 -19.71
C GLU A 56 -21.95 48.77 -20.83
N PRO A 57 -21.59 47.48 -20.84
CA PRO A 57 -20.94 46.88 -21.99
C PRO A 57 -21.96 46.62 -23.11
N LYS A 58 -21.58 46.97 -24.35
CA LYS A 58 -22.37 46.80 -25.57
C LYS A 58 -22.90 45.37 -25.70
N ASN A 59 -24.20 45.26 -25.91
CA ASN A 59 -24.96 44.02 -25.98
C ASN A 59 -25.44 43.82 -27.43
N ASP A 60 -24.56 43.35 -28.32
CA ASP A 60 -24.87 43.16 -29.76
C ASP A 60 -25.15 41.69 -30.13
N GLY A 61 -25.71 40.89 -29.22
CA GLY A 61 -26.08 39.48 -29.47
C GLY A 61 -27.54 39.15 -29.14
N SER A 62 -28.20 38.37 -30.01
CA SER A 62 -29.59 37.93 -29.83
C SER A 62 -29.79 37.10 -28.55
N PRO A 63 -30.97 37.19 -27.89
CA PRO A 63 -31.23 36.52 -26.62
C PRO A 63 -31.35 35.00 -26.84
N GLY A 64 -30.25 34.30 -26.60
CA GLY A 64 -30.09 32.85 -26.82
C GLY A 64 -28.63 32.39 -26.89
N THR A 65 -27.67 33.31 -27.05
CA THR A 65 -26.22 33.02 -27.12
C THR A 65 -25.45 33.58 -25.93
N VAL A 66 -26.04 33.54 -24.74
CA VAL A 66 -25.35 33.94 -23.51
C VAL A 66 -24.79 32.67 -22.86
N PRO A 67 -23.46 32.47 -22.77
CA PRO A 67 -22.88 31.34 -22.05
C PRO A 67 -23.34 31.34 -20.60
N GLU A 68 -23.64 30.16 -20.04
CA GLU A 68 -23.93 30.00 -18.61
C GLU A 68 -22.76 30.53 -17.77
N GLU A 69 -23.07 31.30 -16.73
CA GLU A 69 -22.05 31.83 -15.82
C GLU A 69 -21.38 30.65 -15.10
N THR A 70 -20.09 30.47 -15.37
CA THR A 70 -19.27 29.44 -14.75
C THR A 70 -18.32 30.09 -13.76
N SER A 71 -18.18 29.51 -12.58
CA SER A 71 -17.29 30.02 -11.55
C SER A 71 -16.21 29.01 -11.22
N ILE A 72 -14.95 29.45 -11.20
CA ILE A 72 -13.81 28.63 -10.79
C ILE A 72 -13.16 29.28 -9.59
N GLN A 73 -12.85 28.48 -8.57
CA GLN A 73 -12.05 28.94 -7.44
C GLN A 73 -10.59 28.56 -7.67
N THR A 74 -9.71 29.54 -7.56
CA THR A 74 -8.26 29.34 -7.64
C THR A 74 -7.58 29.83 -6.38
N THR A 75 -6.47 29.20 -6.03
CA THR A 75 -5.60 29.67 -4.96
C THR A 75 -4.17 29.67 -5.45
N LEU A 76 -3.57 30.85 -5.57
CA LEU A 76 -2.15 31.00 -5.83
C LEU A 76 -1.40 30.89 -4.50
N ILE A 77 -0.61 29.83 -4.32
CA ILE A 77 0.18 29.57 -3.11
C ILE A 77 1.66 29.61 -3.49
N HIS A 78 2.44 30.44 -2.82
CA HIS A 78 3.88 30.50 -3.10
C HIS A 78 4.73 30.69 -1.85
N LEU A 79 5.97 30.16 -1.92
CA LEU A 79 7.06 30.43 -0.99
C LEU A 79 8.21 31.04 -1.78
N SER A 80 8.53 32.31 -1.53
CA SER A 80 9.59 33.02 -2.24
C SER A 80 10.79 33.27 -1.33
N LYS A 81 11.87 32.50 -1.51
CA LYS A 81 13.11 32.64 -0.68
C LYS A 81 14.10 33.68 -1.21
N SER A 82 13.96 34.14 -2.44
CA SER A 82 14.77 35.21 -3.04
C SER A 82 13.90 36.34 -3.56
N ASP A 83 14.47 37.53 -3.77
CA ASP A 83 13.72 38.66 -4.32
C ASP A 83 13.27 38.43 -5.78
N ALA A 84 14.03 37.64 -6.54
CA ALA A 84 13.64 37.22 -7.87
C ALA A 84 12.39 36.31 -7.84
N GLU A 85 12.30 35.40 -6.86
CA GLU A 85 11.10 34.57 -6.66
C GLU A 85 9.88 35.36 -6.19
N LYS A 86 10.10 36.48 -5.47
CA LYS A 86 9.02 37.39 -5.07
C LYS A 86 8.50 38.19 -6.26
N GLN A 87 9.40 38.69 -7.09
CA GLN A 87 9.05 39.39 -8.33
C GLN A 87 8.27 38.47 -9.28
N TYR A 88 8.72 37.23 -9.42
CA TYR A 88 8.03 36.23 -10.23
C TYR A 88 6.65 35.85 -9.68
N ALA A 89 6.50 35.67 -8.36
CA ALA A 89 5.18 35.47 -7.76
C ALA A 89 4.24 36.68 -8.00
N GLY A 90 4.79 37.91 -7.95
CA GLY A 90 4.07 39.13 -8.29
C GLY A 90 3.62 39.16 -9.76
N LEU A 91 4.46 38.68 -10.68
CA LEU A 91 4.13 38.56 -12.10
C LEU A 91 2.97 37.58 -12.33
N ILE A 92 3.00 36.39 -11.70
CA ILE A 92 1.91 35.42 -11.78
C ILE A 92 0.61 36.03 -11.26
N ALA A 93 0.64 36.68 -10.09
CA ALA A 93 -0.55 37.29 -9.49
C ALA A 93 -1.13 38.43 -10.37
N ALA A 94 -0.26 39.24 -10.99
CA ALA A 94 -0.67 40.30 -11.91
C ALA A 94 -1.31 39.71 -13.18
N LYS A 95 -0.66 38.71 -13.80
CA LYS A 95 -1.18 38.06 -15.01
C LYS A 95 -2.48 37.30 -14.76
N LEU A 96 -2.60 36.63 -13.63
CA LEU A 96 -3.85 36.00 -13.24
C LEU A 96 -4.97 37.03 -13.10
N ARG A 97 -4.69 38.24 -12.57
CA ARG A 97 -5.69 39.33 -12.49
C ARG A 97 -6.11 39.83 -13.88
N GLU A 98 -5.17 40.02 -14.78
CA GLU A 98 -5.44 40.43 -16.17
C GLU A 98 -6.33 39.39 -16.88
N ILE A 99 -5.98 38.10 -16.77
CA ILE A 99 -6.77 36.98 -17.32
C ILE A 99 -8.19 36.98 -16.73
N ARG A 100 -8.32 37.14 -15.40
CA ARG A 100 -9.62 37.18 -14.73
C ARG A 100 -10.52 38.29 -15.28
N GLU A 101 -9.97 39.48 -15.48
CA GLU A 101 -10.74 40.61 -16.02
C GLU A 101 -11.11 40.40 -17.49
N SER A 102 -10.20 39.83 -18.29
CA SER A 102 -10.44 39.52 -19.70
C SER A 102 -11.53 38.46 -19.87
N LEU A 103 -11.38 37.30 -19.22
CA LEU A 103 -12.32 36.19 -19.32
C LEU A 103 -13.70 36.51 -18.73
N ARG A 104 -13.76 37.38 -17.71
CA ARG A 104 -15.04 37.88 -17.20
C ARG A 104 -15.78 38.72 -18.25
N LYS A 105 -15.06 39.55 -19.01
CA LYS A 105 -15.64 40.40 -20.06
C LYS A 105 -16.02 39.61 -21.31
N GLU A 106 -15.16 38.69 -21.73
CA GLU A 106 -15.30 37.98 -23.00
C GLU A 106 -16.15 36.70 -22.90
N LEU A 107 -16.08 35.98 -21.79
CA LEU A 107 -16.66 34.63 -21.64
C LEU A 107 -17.64 34.49 -20.47
N ARG A 108 -17.89 35.55 -19.68
CA ARG A 108 -18.68 35.49 -18.43
C ARG A 108 -18.20 34.41 -17.46
N LEU A 109 -16.90 34.10 -17.50
CA LEU A 109 -16.25 33.17 -16.58
C LEU A 109 -15.75 33.95 -15.37
N THR A 110 -16.29 33.65 -14.19
CA THR A 110 -15.88 34.28 -12.93
C THR A 110 -14.83 33.40 -12.24
N ILE A 111 -13.57 33.81 -12.31
CA ILE A 111 -12.50 33.17 -11.54
C ILE A 111 -12.34 33.94 -10.22
N ASP A 112 -12.57 33.28 -9.09
CA ASP A 112 -12.25 33.81 -7.78
C ASP A 112 -10.85 33.32 -7.36
N ASN A 113 -9.97 34.23 -6.94
CA ASN A 113 -8.59 33.87 -6.62
C ASN A 113 -8.19 34.35 -5.24
N GLU A 114 -7.81 33.40 -4.39
CA GLU A 114 -7.09 33.65 -3.15
C GLU A 114 -5.58 33.66 -3.41
N HIS A 115 -4.84 34.63 -2.84
CA HIS A 115 -3.39 34.72 -2.96
C HIS A 115 -2.73 34.53 -1.59
N ILE A 116 -2.02 33.41 -1.44
CA ILE A 116 -1.35 33.01 -0.20
C ILE A 116 0.16 33.09 -0.40
N SER A 117 0.81 33.96 0.38
CA SER A 117 2.27 34.01 0.50
C SER A 117 2.68 33.29 1.78
N CYS A 118 3.32 32.13 1.64
CA CYS A 118 3.89 31.39 2.74
C CYS A 118 5.24 32.02 3.12
N LYS A 119 5.35 32.55 4.34
CA LYS A 119 6.58 33.14 4.90
C LYS A 119 7.13 32.17 5.94
N ASN A 120 8.45 32.07 6.11
CA ASN A 120 9.07 31.11 7.04
C ASN A 120 8.81 31.40 8.57
N ASN A 121 7.62 31.84 8.99
CA ASN A 121 7.27 32.22 10.37
C ASN A 121 5.87 31.72 10.80
N ALA A 122 5.61 31.76 12.11
CA ALA A 122 4.49 31.10 12.81
C ALA A 122 3.06 31.58 12.50
N ASP A 123 2.88 32.62 11.67
CA ASP A 123 1.58 33.17 11.26
C ASP A 123 1.15 32.74 9.85
N ASP A 124 1.77 31.68 9.32
CA ASP A 124 1.46 31.17 7.99
C ASP A 124 0.04 30.64 7.88
N HIS A 125 -0.61 30.98 6.75
CA HIS A 125 -1.91 30.45 6.36
C HIS A 125 -1.91 28.92 6.49
N PHE A 126 -2.99 28.31 6.97
CA PHE A 126 -2.99 26.87 7.30
C PHE A 126 -2.57 25.97 6.12
N ARG A 127 -2.92 26.36 4.88
CA ARG A 127 -2.52 25.68 3.63
C ARG A 127 -1.01 25.72 3.35
N CYS A 128 -0.25 26.64 3.95
CA CYS A 128 1.22 26.68 3.81
C CYS A 128 1.91 25.48 4.47
N ARG A 129 1.21 24.77 5.36
CA ARG A 129 1.71 23.54 5.98
C ARG A 129 1.60 22.33 5.05
N ASP A 130 0.83 22.45 3.97
CA ASP A 130 0.59 21.37 3.00
C ASP A 130 1.71 21.28 1.95
N TYR A 131 2.70 22.19 1.97
CA TYR A 131 3.77 22.29 0.98
C TYR A 131 5.17 22.49 1.61
N SER A 132 6.21 22.22 0.82
CA SER A 132 7.58 22.13 1.34
C SER A 132 8.13 23.48 1.73
N GLN A 133 8.53 23.65 2.97
CA GLN A 133 9.24 24.85 3.41
C GLN A 133 10.74 24.84 3.01
N SER A 134 11.20 23.80 2.32
CA SER A 134 12.63 23.59 2.01
C SER A 134 13.12 24.36 0.79
N HIS A 135 12.29 24.59 -0.23
CA HIS A 135 12.65 25.27 -1.48
C HIS A 135 11.56 26.28 -1.88
N SER A 136 11.86 27.22 -2.76
CA SER A 136 10.84 28.13 -3.29
C SER A 136 9.88 27.38 -4.22
N TYR A 137 8.61 27.78 -4.25
CA TYR A 137 7.60 27.19 -5.13
C TYR A 137 6.49 28.19 -5.47
N HIS A 138 5.81 27.93 -6.59
CA HIS A 138 4.67 28.70 -7.09
C HIS A 138 3.61 27.72 -7.60
N TYR A 139 2.55 27.54 -6.81
CA TYR A 139 1.48 26.59 -7.12
C TYR A 139 0.17 27.31 -7.38
N LEU A 140 -0.54 26.87 -8.41
CA LEU A 140 -1.93 27.24 -8.66
C LEU A 140 -2.82 26.06 -8.31
N VAL A 141 -3.61 26.20 -7.24
CA VAL A 141 -4.68 25.25 -6.92
C VAL A 141 -5.93 25.68 -7.68
N VAL A 142 -6.56 24.76 -8.40
CA VAL A 142 -7.83 25.00 -9.10
C VAL A 142 -8.86 24.03 -8.57
N GLU A 143 -9.93 24.55 -7.98
CA GLU A 143 -11.01 23.78 -7.38
C GLU A 143 -12.22 23.81 -8.32
N ASP A 144 -12.54 22.64 -8.88
CA ASP A 144 -13.71 22.42 -9.73
C ASP A 144 -14.67 21.44 -9.05
N SER A 145 -15.93 21.83 -8.94
CA SER A 145 -17.03 21.01 -8.41
C SER A 145 -17.19 19.64 -9.07
N SER A 146 -16.74 19.47 -10.31
CA SER A 146 -16.90 18.22 -11.07
C SER A 146 -15.69 17.27 -11.00
N ARG A 147 -14.48 17.80 -10.78
CA ARG A 147 -13.20 17.06 -10.83
C ARG A 147 -12.41 17.09 -9.52
N GLY A 148 -12.83 17.88 -8.54
CA GLY A 148 -12.09 18.11 -7.30
C GLY A 148 -10.97 19.17 -7.46
N ALA A 149 -10.07 19.22 -6.49
CA ALA A 149 -8.96 20.17 -6.47
C ALA A 149 -7.73 19.60 -7.20
N ALA A 150 -7.21 20.34 -8.18
CA ALA A 150 -5.94 20.04 -8.86
C ALA A 150 -4.88 21.08 -8.47
N VAL A 151 -3.61 20.67 -8.40
CA VAL A 151 -2.49 21.55 -8.06
C VAL A 151 -1.51 21.59 -9.22
N TYR A 152 -1.22 22.79 -9.72
CA TYR A 152 -0.32 23.00 -10.85
C TYR A 152 0.97 23.70 -10.43
N SER A 153 2.12 23.23 -10.92
CA SER A 153 3.41 23.92 -10.77
C SER A 153 3.62 24.96 -11.86
N LEU A 154 4.00 26.17 -11.46
CA LEU A 154 4.32 27.29 -12.33
C LEU A 154 5.81 27.64 -12.18
N ASP A 155 6.69 26.75 -12.64
CA ASP A 155 8.13 26.85 -12.38
C ASP A 155 8.76 28.09 -13.05
N ARG A 156 9.51 28.86 -12.25
CA ARG A 156 10.18 30.08 -12.71
C ARG A 156 11.23 29.80 -13.79
N ASP A 157 11.97 28.70 -13.67
CA ASP A 157 13.03 28.36 -14.64
C ASP A 157 12.48 28.09 -16.04
N LEU A 158 11.19 27.77 -16.15
CA LEU A 158 10.54 27.47 -17.43
C LEU A 158 9.74 28.66 -17.98
N ASN A 159 9.15 29.47 -17.10
CA ASN A 159 8.21 30.52 -17.47
C ASN A 159 8.68 31.95 -17.14
N GLY A 160 9.69 32.12 -16.28
CA GLY A 160 10.10 33.40 -15.71
C GLY A 160 10.78 34.36 -16.70
N ASP A 161 11.14 33.88 -17.89
CA ASP A 161 11.83 34.67 -18.92
C ASP A 161 10.88 35.59 -19.72
N SER A 162 9.57 35.32 -19.71
CA SER A 162 8.60 36.14 -20.44
C SER A 162 7.22 36.16 -19.76
N PRO A 163 6.56 37.34 -19.65
CA PRO A 163 5.17 37.44 -19.19
C PRO A 163 4.18 36.64 -20.06
N GLY A 164 4.45 36.46 -21.36
CA GLY A 164 3.59 35.71 -22.28
C GLY A 164 3.55 34.21 -21.93
N LYS A 165 4.69 33.61 -21.58
CA LYS A 165 4.78 32.21 -21.10
C LYS A 165 3.96 31.99 -19.83
N VAL A 166 4.03 32.92 -18.88
CA VAL A 166 3.24 32.84 -17.62
C VAL A 166 1.74 32.89 -17.94
N GLU A 167 1.33 33.79 -18.85
CA GLU A 167 -0.05 33.89 -19.29
C GLU A 167 -0.53 32.62 -19.99
N ALA A 168 0.26 32.07 -20.93
CA ALA A 168 -0.05 30.83 -21.62
C ALA A 168 -0.16 29.63 -20.66
N ALA A 169 0.74 29.53 -19.67
CA ALA A 169 0.71 28.48 -18.64
C ALA A 169 -0.55 28.56 -17.75
N LEU A 170 -0.96 29.76 -17.36
CA LEU A 170 -2.19 29.96 -16.58
C LEU A 170 -3.44 29.62 -17.39
N LEU A 171 -3.51 30.01 -18.66
CA LEU A 171 -4.63 29.68 -19.55
C LEU A 171 -4.70 28.18 -19.81
N ASP A 172 -3.59 27.47 -19.98
CA ASP A 172 -3.57 26.00 -20.12
C ASP A 172 -4.12 25.31 -18.86
N ALA A 173 -3.66 25.71 -17.67
CA ALA A 173 -4.17 25.15 -16.41
C ALA A 173 -5.68 25.35 -16.26
N LEU A 174 -6.18 26.56 -16.52
CA LEU A 174 -7.60 26.88 -16.41
C LEU A 174 -8.45 26.19 -17.49
N SER A 175 -7.88 25.95 -18.69
CA SER A 175 -8.56 25.24 -19.78
C SER A 175 -8.93 23.81 -19.39
N ARG A 176 -8.14 23.17 -18.52
CA ARG A 176 -8.39 21.81 -18.03
C ARG A 176 -9.59 21.72 -17.08
N HIS A 177 -10.04 22.86 -16.55
CA HIS A 177 -11.17 22.97 -15.62
C HIS A 177 -12.36 23.72 -16.22
N THR A 178 -12.34 23.99 -17.52
CA THR A 178 -13.43 24.63 -18.26
C THR A 178 -13.87 23.75 -19.43
N ARG A 179 -15.07 23.98 -19.94
CA ARG A 179 -15.58 23.28 -21.13
C ARG A 179 -14.93 23.75 -22.44
N HIS A 180 -14.26 24.90 -22.40
CA HIS A 180 -13.68 25.55 -23.58
C HIS A 180 -12.19 25.82 -23.36
N HIS A 181 -11.39 25.66 -24.40
CA HIS A 181 -9.96 25.93 -24.34
C HIS A 181 -9.71 27.45 -24.26
N LEU A 182 -9.22 27.92 -23.12
CA LEU A 182 -9.06 29.34 -22.82
C LEU A 182 -7.83 29.97 -23.49
N SER A 183 -6.91 29.17 -24.04
CA SER A 183 -5.77 29.70 -24.79
C SER A 183 -6.16 30.49 -26.04
N LEU A 184 -7.40 30.34 -26.53
CA LEU A 184 -7.95 31.14 -27.64
C LEU A 184 -8.14 32.62 -27.26
N HIS A 185 -8.08 32.93 -25.96
CA HIS A 185 -8.19 34.27 -25.40
C HIS A 185 -6.83 34.80 -24.91
N ALA A 186 -5.73 34.17 -25.35
CA ALA A 186 -4.39 34.61 -25.05
C ALA A 186 -4.10 35.99 -25.68
N SER A 187 -3.30 36.80 -24.99
CA SER A 187 -2.76 38.02 -25.59
C SER A 187 -1.89 37.71 -26.80
N LYS A 188 -1.67 38.69 -27.68
CA LYS A 188 -0.78 38.56 -28.85
C LYS A 188 0.66 38.17 -28.50
N GLU A 189 1.07 38.43 -27.26
CA GLU A 189 2.37 38.04 -26.71
C GLU A 189 2.34 36.56 -26.32
N ALA A 190 1.30 36.12 -25.61
CA ALA A 190 1.12 34.74 -25.17
C ALA A 190 0.79 33.76 -26.32
N GLU A 191 0.12 34.19 -27.39
CA GLU A 191 -0.17 33.37 -28.59
C GLU A 191 1.10 32.84 -29.28
N LYS A 192 2.22 33.54 -29.12
CA LYS A 192 3.50 33.21 -29.78
C LYS A 192 4.47 32.45 -28.88
N GLU A 193 4.07 32.19 -27.63
CA GLU A 193 4.93 31.60 -26.61
C GLU A 193 4.31 30.32 -26.05
N VAL A 194 5.18 29.40 -25.62
CA VAL A 194 4.76 28.15 -24.98
C VAL A 194 4.96 28.28 -23.48
N GLY A 195 3.86 28.33 -22.74
CA GLY A 195 3.85 28.25 -21.29
C GLY A 195 3.94 26.80 -20.82
N PHE A 196 4.75 26.57 -19.79
CA PHE A 196 4.90 25.25 -19.17
C PHE A 196 4.10 25.20 -17.88
N VAL A 197 3.09 24.33 -17.84
CA VAL A 197 2.32 24.04 -16.63
C VAL A 197 2.15 22.54 -16.46
N ARG A 198 2.30 22.08 -15.23
CA ARG A 198 2.27 20.66 -14.90
C ARG A 198 1.40 20.42 -13.69
N GLU A 199 0.42 19.54 -13.83
CA GLU A 199 -0.37 19.05 -12.70
C GLU A 199 0.51 18.13 -11.84
N LEU A 200 0.52 18.39 -10.53
CA LEU A 200 1.25 17.57 -9.56
C LEU A 200 0.43 16.36 -9.20
N SER A 201 1.03 15.17 -9.31
CA SER A 201 0.41 13.95 -8.84
C SER A 201 0.29 13.94 -7.32
N ILE A 202 -0.65 13.14 -6.80
CA ILE A 202 -0.83 12.93 -5.35
C ILE A 202 0.49 12.52 -4.68
N VAL A 203 1.28 11.67 -5.35
CA VAL A 203 2.59 11.22 -4.86
C VAL A 203 3.55 12.38 -4.71
N GLU A 204 3.58 13.31 -5.66
CA GLU A 204 4.46 14.47 -5.61
C GLU A 204 4.01 15.47 -4.55
N LEU A 205 2.70 15.70 -4.40
CA LEU A 205 2.15 16.53 -3.34
C LEU A 205 2.50 15.98 -1.95
N GLU A 206 2.48 14.65 -1.77
CA GLU A 206 2.91 14.00 -0.52
C GLU A 206 4.42 14.14 -0.24
N HIS A 207 5.25 14.25 -1.28
CA HIS A 207 6.69 14.49 -1.14
C HIS A 207 6.99 15.97 -0.88
N VAL A 208 6.24 16.87 -1.49
CA VAL A 208 6.35 18.31 -1.29
C VAL A 208 5.83 18.69 0.10
N GLY A 209 4.69 18.16 0.56
CA GLY A 209 4.03 18.60 1.80
C GLY A 209 4.69 18.27 3.13
N LYS A 210 5.83 17.58 3.16
CA LYS A 210 6.47 17.18 4.42
C LYS A 210 7.57 18.17 4.83
N THR A 211 7.23 19.14 5.70
CA THR A 211 8.11 19.49 6.83
C THR A 211 8.25 18.26 7.71
N ALA A 212 9.11 17.33 7.28
CA ALA A 212 9.46 16.18 8.09
C ALA A 212 10.20 16.67 9.33
N LYS A 213 9.47 16.91 10.43
CA LYS A 213 9.92 16.32 11.69
C LYS A 213 10.24 14.88 11.32
N LYS A 214 11.49 14.47 11.48
CA LYS A 214 11.98 13.10 11.27
C LYS A 214 11.26 12.13 12.23
N ILE A 215 9.94 11.98 12.11
CA ILE A 215 9.30 10.72 12.36
C ILE A 215 9.75 9.90 11.16
N ARG A 216 10.81 9.10 11.37
CA ARG A 216 11.17 8.06 10.41
C ARG A 216 9.85 7.37 10.06
N SER A 217 9.38 7.51 8.83
CA SER A 217 8.35 6.63 8.30
C SER A 217 8.82 5.22 8.66
N PRO A 218 8.04 4.43 9.42
CA PRO A 218 8.49 3.10 9.78
C PRO A 218 8.85 2.37 8.50
N LYS A 219 10.07 1.82 8.44
CA LYS A 219 10.51 0.95 7.37
C LYS A 219 9.73 -0.36 7.54
N THR A 220 8.45 -0.38 7.17
CA THR A 220 7.68 -1.62 7.21
C THR A 220 8.19 -2.51 6.10
N TYR A 221 8.70 -3.68 6.46
CA TYR A 221 8.87 -4.74 5.49
C TYR A 221 7.48 -5.12 5.00
N PRO A 222 7.22 -5.10 3.68
CA PRO A 222 5.89 -5.39 3.14
C PRO A 222 5.49 -6.85 3.32
N ILE A 223 6.40 -7.73 3.78
CA ILE A 223 6.26 -9.19 3.79
C ILE A 223 6.41 -9.73 5.21
N ALA A 224 5.46 -10.56 5.64
CA ALA A 224 5.56 -11.29 6.90
C ALA A 224 6.45 -12.54 6.75
N PRO A 225 7.03 -13.08 7.84
CA PRO A 225 7.81 -14.33 7.77
C PRO A 225 7.06 -15.50 7.13
N THR A 226 5.73 -15.54 7.27
CA THR A 226 4.87 -16.56 6.69
C THR A 226 4.75 -16.45 5.16
N GLU A 227 5.02 -15.28 4.59
CA GLU A 227 4.82 -14.94 3.17
C GLU A 227 6.13 -14.92 2.38
N MET A 228 7.25 -15.29 3.01
CA MET A 228 8.59 -15.20 2.41
C MET A 228 8.79 -16.16 1.24
N GLN A 229 8.00 -17.21 1.09
CA GLN A 229 8.13 -18.25 0.05
C GLN A 229 6.96 -18.20 -0.95
N ALA A 230 6.38 -17.01 -1.17
CA ALA A 230 5.37 -16.81 -2.19
C ALA A 230 5.93 -17.11 -3.59
N ILE A 231 5.12 -17.73 -4.44
CA ILE A 231 5.49 -18.05 -5.82
C ILE A 231 5.31 -16.80 -6.68
N GLU A 232 6.32 -16.45 -7.47
CA GLU A 232 6.20 -15.30 -8.38
C GLU A 232 5.16 -15.55 -9.47
N THR A 233 4.12 -14.71 -9.46
CA THR A 233 2.99 -14.76 -10.39
C THR A 233 3.39 -14.66 -11.85
N GLN A 234 4.43 -13.89 -12.18
CA GLN A 234 4.93 -13.79 -13.56
C GLN A 234 5.46 -15.12 -14.11
N ILE A 235 6.07 -15.94 -13.25
CA ILE A 235 6.51 -17.29 -13.64
C ILE A 235 5.29 -18.18 -13.88
N LEU A 236 4.24 -18.04 -13.08
CA LEU A 236 3.02 -18.82 -13.27
C LEU A 236 2.31 -18.44 -14.57
N GLU A 237 2.30 -17.17 -14.97
CA GLU A 237 1.67 -16.72 -16.21
C GLU A 237 2.26 -17.37 -17.47
N ILE A 238 3.55 -17.71 -17.45
CA ILE A 238 4.25 -18.34 -18.59
C ILE A 238 4.32 -19.88 -18.49
N ARG A 239 3.80 -20.47 -17.40
CA ARG A 239 3.69 -21.92 -17.23
C ARG A 239 2.45 -22.46 -17.93
N ASN A 240 2.53 -23.71 -18.39
CA ASN A 240 1.36 -24.40 -18.90
C ASN A 240 0.39 -24.71 -17.74
N SER A 241 -0.86 -24.27 -17.88
CA SER A 241 -1.96 -24.50 -16.94
C SER A 241 -2.94 -25.60 -17.38
N GLU A 242 -2.68 -26.28 -18.49
CA GLU A 242 -3.55 -27.34 -19.01
C GLU A 242 -3.80 -28.45 -17.97
N GLY A 243 -5.07 -28.77 -17.75
CA GLY A 243 -5.51 -29.81 -16.82
C GLY A 243 -5.50 -29.41 -15.34
N LEU A 244 -5.00 -28.22 -14.97
CA LEU A 244 -4.99 -27.78 -13.57
C LEU A 244 -6.40 -27.54 -13.01
N ASP A 245 -7.35 -27.20 -13.87
CA ASP A 245 -8.78 -27.01 -13.58
C ASP A 245 -9.53 -28.33 -13.30
N THR A 246 -8.98 -29.47 -13.73
CA THR A 246 -9.59 -30.80 -13.55
C THR A 246 -9.28 -31.47 -12.20
N THR A 247 -8.60 -30.76 -11.31
CA THR A 247 -8.19 -31.28 -9.99
C THR A 247 -9.42 -31.64 -9.14
N GLU A 248 -9.52 -32.91 -8.72
CA GLU A 248 -10.57 -33.34 -7.79
C GLU A 248 -10.54 -32.51 -6.49
N HIS A 249 -11.71 -32.04 -6.04
CA HIS A 249 -11.80 -31.13 -4.90
C HIS A 249 -13.12 -31.25 -4.15
N ARG A 250 -13.16 -30.67 -2.93
CA ARG A 250 -14.36 -30.53 -2.09
C ARG A 250 -14.84 -29.08 -1.99
N LEU A 251 -14.44 -28.22 -2.92
CA LEU A 251 -14.87 -26.82 -2.98
C LEU A 251 -16.32 -26.69 -3.42
N THR A 252 -17.04 -25.73 -2.84
CA THR A 252 -18.39 -25.39 -3.29
C THR A 252 -18.29 -24.33 -4.39
N VAL A 253 -18.80 -24.64 -5.57
CA VAL A 253 -18.89 -23.69 -6.68
C VAL A 253 -20.05 -22.73 -6.43
N VAL A 254 -19.79 -21.43 -6.59
CA VAL A 254 -20.76 -20.35 -6.39
C VAL A 254 -21.22 -19.84 -7.76
N PRO A 255 -22.45 -20.16 -8.18
CA PRO A 255 -22.93 -19.86 -9.54
C PRO A 255 -23.51 -18.47 -9.70
N SER A 256 -23.81 -17.75 -8.62
CA SER A 256 -24.40 -16.41 -8.69
C SER A 256 -24.13 -15.60 -7.42
N GLU A 257 -24.35 -14.29 -7.50
CA GLU A 257 -24.23 -13.36 -6.38
C GLU A 257 -25.24 -13.68 -5.26
N GLU A 258 -26.45 -14.15 -5.59
CA GLU A 258 -27.45 -14.54 -4.59
C GLU A 258 -26.97 -15.74 -3.77
N VAL A 259 -26.38 -16.75 -4.42
CA VAL A 259 -25.82 -17.92 -3.72
C VAL A 259 -24.61 -17.52 -2.88
N PHE A 260 -23.78 -16.60 -3.40
CA PHE A 260 -22.67 -16.02 -2.63
C PHE A 260 -23.18 -15.36 -1.34
N ASN A 261 -24.17 -14.47 -1.45
CA ASN A 261 -24.74 -13.76 -0.31
C ASN A 261 -25.42 -14.70 0.70
N GLN A 262 -26.13 -15.74 0.23
CA GLN A 262 -26.70 -16.76 1.11
C GLN A 262 -25.62 -17.56 1.85
N MET A 263 -24.50 -17.86 1.19
CA MET A 263 -23.36 -18.54 1.81
C MET A 263 -22.76 -17.68 2.93
N LEU A 264 -22.56 -16.39 2.69
CA LEU A 264 -22.05 -15.44 3.69
C LEU A 264 -22.97 -15.32 4.92
N GLN A 265 -24.28 -15.46 4.74
CA GLN A 265 -25.25 -15.44 5.85
C GLN A 265 -25.32 -16.78 6.61
N ARG A 266 -25.08 -17.90 5.91
CA ARG A 266 -25.23 -19.25 6.48
C ARG A 266 -24.01 -19.69 7.28
N TYR A 267 -22.81 -19.39 6.79
CA TYR A 267 -21.57 -19.89 7.37
C TYR A 267 -20.86 -18.80 8.16
N LYS A 268 -20.35 -19.15 9.34
CA LYS A 268 -19.55 -18.24 10.16
C LYS A 268 -18.27 -17.84 9.43
N TYR A 269 -17.60 -18.80 8.79
CA TYR A 269 -16.37 -18.55 8.04
C TYR A 269 -16.52 -19.01 6.60
N VAL A 270 -16.21 -18.12 5.65
CA VAL A 270 -16.17 -18.44 4.22
C VAL A 270 -14.81 -18.06 3.67
N PHE A 271 -14.10 -19.03 3.10
CA PHE A 271 -12.87 -18.81 2.35
C PHE A 271 -13.17 -19.05 0.88
N ILE A 272 -13.02 -18.02 0.07
CA ILE A 272 -13.45 -18.05 -1.33
C ILE A 272 -12.33 -17.56 -2.25
N LEU A 273 -12.12 -18.30 -3.34
CA LEU A 273 -11.23 -17.93 -4.43
C LEU A 273 -12.07 -17.54 -5.66
N PHE A 274 -11.82 -16.36 -6.20
CA PHE A 274 -12.30 -15.95 -7.51
C PHE A 274 -11.25 -16.39 -8.53
N TRP A 275 -11.63 -17.13 -9.56
CA TRP A 275 -10.66 -17.65 -10.52
C TRP A 275 -11.20 -17.70 -11.96
N THR A 276 -10.30 -17.71 -12.92
CA THR A 276 -10.58 -17.81 -14.35
C THR A 276 -9.60 -18.77 -15.01
N ASN A 277 -10.08 -19.57 -15.97
CA ASN A 277 -9.22 -20.44 -16.78
C ASN A 277 -8.45 -19.69 -17.88
N VAL A 278 -8.73 -18.40 -18.07
CA VAL A 278 -8.05 -17.53 -19.06
C VAL A 278 -6.61 -17.22 -18.66
N ARG A 279 -6.29 -17.22 -17.35
CA ARG A 279 -4.99 -16.81 -16.81
C ARG A 279 -4.30 -17.99 -16.14
N SER A 280 -3.03 -18.23 -16.50
CA SER A 280 -2.30 -19.38 -15.97
C SER A 280 -2.06 -19.26 -14.46
N SER A 281 -1.72 -18.06 -13.93
CA SER A 281 -1.58 -17.86 -12.48
C SER A 281 -2.85 -18.16 -11.71
N SER A 282 -4.02 -17.84 -12.29
CA SER A 282 -5.33 -18.13 -11.72
C SER A 282 -5.60 -19.64 -11.66
N SER A 283 -5.34 -20.38 -12.75
CA SER A 283 -5.43 -21.84 -12.75
C SER A 283 -4.48 -22.51 -11.76
N HIS A 284 -3.26 -21.99 -11.60
CA HIS A 284 -2.30 -22.48 -10.62
C HIS A 284 -2.77 -22.23 -9.18
N ALA A 285 -3.30 -21.04 -8.88
CA ALA A 285 -3.89 -20.72 -7.58
C ALA A 285 -5.11 -21.61 -7.29
N TYR A 286 -5.98 -21.82 -8.27
CA TYR A 286 -7.11 -22.75 -8.19
C TYR A 286 -6.66 -24.17 -7.88
N ASN A 287 -5.64 -24.70 -8.57
CA ASN A 287 -5.11 -26.05 -8.32
C ASN A 287 -4.65 -26.23 -6.87
N GLN A 288 -3.96 -25.24 -6.30
CA GLN A 288 -3.51 -25.31 -4.90
C GLN A 288 -4.67 -25.18 -3.91
N PHE A 289 -5.66 -24.34 -4.21
CA PHE A 289 -6.87 -24.21 -3.40
C PHE A 289 -7.77 -25.45 -3.47
N ALA A 290 -7.81 -26.13 -4.62
CA ALA A 290 -8.44 -27.43 -4.83
C ALA A 290 -7.76 -28.52 -3.97
N LYS A 291 -6.43 -28.63 -4.04
CA LYS A 291 -5.64 -29.55 -3.20
C LYS A 291 -5.85 -29.29 -1.70
N LEU A 292 -5.81 -28.01 -1.29
CA LEU A 292 -6.14 -27.59 0.08
C LEU A 292 -7.48 -28.15 0.53
N SER A 293 -8.51 -28.08 -0.32
CA SER A 293 -9.86 -28.53 0.04
C SER A 293 -9.94 -30.01 0.39
N ASN A 294 -9.00 -30.83 -0.11
CA ASN A 294 -8.90 -32.25 0.22
C ASN A 294 -8.13 -32.50 1.53
N ASN A 295 -7.18 -31.62 1.84
CA ASN A 295 -6.33 -31.73 3.03
C ASN A 295 -6.90 -31.01 4.27
N PHE A 296 -7.88 -30.12 4.08
CA PHE A 296 -8.48 -29.34 5.16
C PHE A 296 -9.77 -29.97 5.67
N GLU A 297 -9.85 -30.24 6.98
CA GLU A 297 -11.06 -30.74 7.63
C GLU A 297 -12.05 -29.60 7.92
N LYS A 298 -13.14 -29.55 7.14
CA LYS A 298 -14.22 -28.56 7.34
C LYS A 298 -15.07 -28.92 8.56
N THR A 299 -15.49 -27.91 9.31
CA THR A 299 -16.59 -28.02 10.29
C THR A 299 -17.88 -27.46 9.69
N GLU A 300 -19.01 -27.64 10.36
CA GLU A 300 -20.31 -27.11 9.90
C GLU A 300 -20.35 -25.57 9.78
N HIS A 301 -19.41 -24.88 10.41
CA HIS A 301 -19.31 -23.42 10.40
C HIS A 301 -18.35 -22.86 9.35
N ILE A 302 -17.62 -23.73 8.63
CA ILE A 302 -16.56 -23.34 7.69
C ILE A 302 -16.93 -23.78 6.28
N GLN A 303 -16.89 -22.84 5.34
CA GLN A 303 -17.07 -23.10 3.93
C GLN A 303 -15.82 -22.73 3.13
N LEU A 304 -15.36 -23.66 2.29
CA LEU A 304 -14.36 -23.39 1.25
C LEU A 304 -15.07 -23.38 -0.10
N ALA A 305 -14.95 -22.29 -0.85
CA ALA A 305 -15.73 -22.03 -2.04
C ALA A 305 -14.90 -21.45 -3.18
N VAL A 306 -15.42 -21.54 -4.40
CA VAL A 306 -14.83 -20.93 -5.60
C VAL A 306 -15.89 -20.23 -6.43
N VAL A 307 -15.49 -19.17 -7.12
CA VAL A 307 -16.27 -18.52 -8.17
C VAL A 307 -15.55 -18.74 -9.50
N ASN A 308 -16.23 -19.41 -10.43
CA ASN A 308 -15.75 -19.61 -11.80
C ASN A 308 -16.05 -18.34 -12.62
N CYS A 309 -15.17 -17.34 -12.56
CA CYS A 309 -15.42 -16.03 -13.16
C CYS A 309 -15.49 -16.00 -14.70
N HIS A 310 -15.18 -17.11 -15.35
CA HIS A 310 -15.39 -17.30 -16.79
C HIS A 310 -16.79 -17.81 -17.13
N GLU A 311 -17.60 -18.15 -16.12
CA GLU A 311 -18.97 -18.68 -16.27
C GLU A 311 -20.04 -17.76 -15.68
N VAL A 312 -19.66 -16.70 -14.94
CA VAL A 312 -20.58 -15.85 -14.19
C VAL A 312 -20.29 -14.36 -14.35
N ASP A 313 -21.34 -13.56 -14.52
CA ASP A 313 -21.23 -12.12 -14.81
C ASP A 313 -20.88 -11.27 -13.57
N PHE A 314 -21.05 -11.76 -12.35
CA PHE A 314 -20.77 -10.96 -11.15
C PHE A 314 -19.26 -10.75 -10.88
N CYS A 315 -18.38 -11.37 -11.68
CA CYS A 315 -16.94 -11.09 -11.70
C CYS A 315 -16.53 -9.95 -12.67
N VAL A 316 -17.49 -9.25 -13.29
CA VAL A 316 -17.16 -8.08 -14.10
C VAL A 316 -16.52 -6.99 -13.24
N GLY A 317 -15.41 -6.41 -13.70
CA GLY A 317 -14.68 -5.35 -12.99
C GLY A 317 -13.56 -5.82 -12.05
N LEU A 318 -13.31 -7.13 -11.97
CA LEU A 318 -12.15 -7.66 -11.26
C LEU A 318 -10.83 -7.33 -11.96
N ASP A 319 -9.82 -6.93 -11.19
CA ASP A 319 -8.45 -6.76 -11.67
C ASP A 319 -7.79 -8.13 -11.89
N TYR A 320 -6.70 -8.16 -12.66
CA TYR A 320 -5.92 -9.37 -12.91
C TYR A 320 -5.51 -10.11 -11.63
N LYS A 321 -5.21 -9.38 -10.56
CA LYS A 321 -4.76 -9.90 -9.27
C LYS A 321 -5.86 -10.57 -8.46
N ASP A 322 -7.11 -10.21 -8.73
CA ASP A 322 -8.26 -10.68 -7.97
C ASP A 322 -8.55 -12.15 -8.31
N PHE A 323 -8.21 -12.59 -9.54
CA PHE A 323 -8.39 -13.96 -10.02
C PHE A 323 -7.46 -15.02 -9.40
N TYR A 324 -6.52 -14.61 -8.54
CA TYR A 324 -5.74 -15.55 -7.74
C TYR A 324 -5.73 -15.15 -6.25
N THR A 325 -6.60 -14.21 -5.86
CA THR A 325 -6.71 -13.75 -4.48
C THR A 325 -7.74 -14.59 -3.72
N VAL A 326 -7.31 -15.17 -2.60
CA VAL A 326 -8.22 -15.84 -1.67
C VAL A 326 -8.73 -14.83 -0.65
N VAL A 327 -10.05 -14.76 -0.47
CA VAL A 327 -10.72 -13.85 0.46
C VAL A 327 -11.31 -14.66 1.62
N ALA A 328 -11.10 -14.19 2.84
CA ALA A 328 -11.72 -14.73 4.04
C ALA A 328 -12.82 -13.80 4.55
N TYR A 329 -13.99 -14.36 4.79
CA TYR A 329 -15.12 -13.72 5.45
C TYR A 329 -15.37 -14.36 6.81
N GLN A 330 -15.75 -13.52 7.76
CA GLN A 330 -16.22 -13.93 9.08
C GLN A 330 -17.54 -13.20 9.34
N ASP A 331 -18.60 -13.94 9.67
CA ASP A 331 -19.93 -13.40 9.97
C ASP A 331 -20.44 -12.44 8.87
N GLY A 332 -20.16 -12.79 7.60
CA GLY A 332 -20.52 -12.02 6.41
C GLY A 332 -19.60 -10.83 6.08
N GLU A 333 -18.64 -10.50 6.93
CA GLU A 333 -17.70 -9.40 6.70
C GLU A 333 -16.34 -9.88 6.24
N LYS A 334 -15.73 -9.16 5.29
CA LYS A 334 -14.37 -9.44 4.81
C LYS A 334 -13.36 -9.15 5.92
N VAL A 335 -12.62 -10.17 6.34
CA VAL A 335 -11.63 -10.06 7.43
C VAL A 335 -10.18 -10.23 7.01
N ALA A 336 -9.91 -10.91 5.88
CA ALA A 336 -8.56 -11.04 5.37
C ALA A 336 -8.54 -11.34 3.86
N THR A 337 -7.41 -11.06 3.24
CA THR A 337 -7.12 -11.43 1.84
C THR A 337 -5.72 -11.97 1.74
N GLN A 338 -5.54 -12.96 0.87
CA GLN A 338 -4.24 -13.42 0.44
C GLN A 338 -4.12 -13.22 -1.07
N SER A 339 -3.32 -12.24 -1.48
CA SER A 339 -3.13 -11.82 -2.87
C SER A 339 -1.82 -12.33 -3.48
N LEU A 340 -1.17 -13.30 -2.84
CA LEU A 340 -0.01 -14.01 -3.37
C LEU A 340 -0.35 -15.50 -3.51
N VAL A 341 0.35 -16.17 -4.41
CA VAL A 341 0.14 -17.60 -4.68
C VAL A 341 1.13 -18.42 -3.85
N PHE A 342 0.61 -19.46 -3.19
CA PHE A 342 1.39 -20.40 -2.38
C PHE A 342 0.97 -21.84 -2.66
N ASP A 343 1.63 -22.80 -2.02
CA ASP A 343 1.18 -24.19 -1.98
C ASP A 343 -0.05 -24.39 -1.08
N ALA A 344 -0.65 -25.58 -1.16
CA ALA A 344 -1.80 -25.97 -0.35
C ALA A 344 -1.53 -25.90 1.17
N ASP A 345 -0.32 -26.26 1.61
CA ASP A 345 0.05 -26.31 3.04
C ASP A 345 0.09 -24.91 3.66
N PHE A 346 0.56 -23.91 2.91
CA PHE A 346 0.46 -22.52 3.31
C PHE A 346 -1.00 -22.12 3.53
N TYR A 347 -1.91 -22.43 2.61
CA TYR A 347 -3.32 -22.06 2.75
C TYR A 347 -3.99 -22.75 3.95
N VAL A 348 -3.61 -24.01 4.27
CA VAL A 348 -4.04 -24.68 5.51
C VAL A 348 -3.60 -23.84 6.71
N GLY A 349 -2.31 -23.50 6.76
CA GLY A 349 -1.76 -22.69 7.85
C GLY A 349 -2.38 -21.30 7.95
N TRP A 350 -2.73 -20.67 6.82
CA TRP A 350 -3.38 -19.37 6.77
C TRP A 350 -4.82 -19.44 7.30
N ILE A 351 -5.61 -20.43 6.86
CA ILE A 351 -6.97 -20.67 7.39
C ILE A 351 -6.92 -20.93 8.89
N GLU A 352 -6.02 -21.79 9.37
CA GLU A 352 -5.83 -22.05 10.81
C GLU A 352 -5.56 -20.76 11.59
N ARG A 353 -4.75 -19.83 11.04
CA ARG A 353 -4.48 -18.53 11.67
C ARG A 353 -5.73 -17.65 11.72
N ILE A 354 -6.51 -17.58 10.64
CA ILE A 354 -7.75 -16.80 10.62
C ILE A 354 -8.77 -17.37 11.63
N LEU A 355 -8.91 -18.69 11.69
CA LEU A 355 -9.84 -19.37 12.61
C LEU A 355 -9.45 -19.24 14.07
N ALA A 356 -8.14 -19.20 14.38
CA ALA A 356 -7.64 -18.95 15.72
C ALA A 356 -7.94 -17.53 16.21
N GLY A 357 -8.33 -16.63 15.30
CA GLY A 357 -8.56 -15.23 15.57
C GLY A 357 -7.29 -14.39 15.54
N THR A 358 -7.49 -13.11 15.79
CA THR A 358 -6.46 -12.08 15.65
C THR A 358 -5.37 -12.18 16.72
N LEU A 359 -5.75 -12.59 17.94
CA LEU A 359 -4.86 -12.78 19.08
C LEU A 359 -5.21 -14.07 19.82
N VAL A 360 -4.22 -14.95 20.00
CA VAL A 360 -4.41 -16.20 20.75
C VAL A 360 -4.26 -15.93 22.25
N GLU A 361 -5.30 -16.18 23.04
CA GLU A 361 -5.23 -16.12 24.50
C GLU A 361 -4.45 -17.31 25.06
N LEU A 362 -3.39 -17.03 25.81
CA LEU A 362 -2.64 -18.00 26.59
C LEU A 362 -3.29 -18.09 27.97
N LYS A 363 -3.90 -19.22 28.30
CA LYS A 363 -4.78 -19.33 29.49
C LYS A 363 -4.01 -19.49 30.79
N ASN A 364 -2.77 -19.95 30.72
CA ASN A 364 -1.97 -20.29 31.88
C ASN A 364 -0.47 -20.12 31.62
N LYS A 365 0.32 -20.20 32.69
CA LYS A 365 1.78 -20.04 32.64
C LYS A 365 2.48 -21.11 31.80
N ASP A 366 1.90 -22.29 31.63
CA ASP A 366 2.51 -23.36 30.84
C ASP A 366 2.32 -23.14 29.35
N GLU A 367 1.12 -22.73 28.91
CA GLU A 367 0.89 -22.22 27.55
C GLU A 367 1.80 -21.04 27.22
N LEU A 368 2.00 -20.12 28.18
CA LEU A 368 2.97 -19.03 28.02
C LEU A 368 4.39 -19.54 27.83
N LYS A 369 4.85 -20.53 28.62
CA LYS A 369 6.19 -21.11 28.46
C LYS A 369 6.36 -21.79 27.10
N GLU A 370 5.36 -22.52 26.63
CA GLU A 370 5.39 -23.19 25.33
C GLU A 370 5.37 -22.18 24.17
N ALA A 371 4.53 -21.15 24.26
CA ALA A 371 4.51 -20.05 23.29
C ALA A 371 5.86 -19.32 23.22
N LYS A 372 6.54 -19.11 24.37
CA LYS A 372 7.90 -18.55 24.42
C LYS A 372 8.97 -19.43 23.77
N LYS A 373 8.73 -20.74 23.65
CA LYS A 373 9.56 -21.68 22.87
C LYS A 373 9.14 -21.74 21.39
N GLY A 374 8.18 -20.92 20.99
CA GLY A 374 7.62 -20.84 19.64
C GLY A 374 6.58 -21.91 19.32
N LYS A 375 6.06 -22.63 20.33
CA LYS A 375 4.97 -23.59 20.12
C LYS A 375 3.64 -22.88 20.34
N LEU A 376 2.89 -22.65 19.27
CA LEU A 376 1.58 -21.99 19.30
C LEU A 376 0.59 -22.75 18.41
N LEU A 377 -0.62 -22.99 18.92
CA LEU A 377 -1.64 -23.83 18.26
C LEU A 377 -1.08 -25.23 17.93
N GLY A 378 -0.36 -25.84 18.87
CA GLY A 378 0.19 -27.19 18.76
C GLY A 378 1.40 -27.36 17.83
N LYS A 379 1.75 -26.37 17.01
CA LYS A 379 2.82 -26.45 16.01
C LYS A 379 4.00 -25.54 16.38
N GLN A 380 5.20 -25.94 15.94
CA GLN A 380 6.40 -25.11 16.03
C GLN A 380 6.31 -23.97 15.02
N ARG A 381 6.50 -22.74 15.48
CA ARG A 381 6.48 -21.52 14.66
C ARG A 381 7.88 -20.93 14.60
N GLN A 382 8.20 -20.30 13.47
CA GLN A 382 9.46 -19.58 13.28
C GLN A 382 9.60 -18.43 14.29
N SER A 383 8.49 -17.73 14.53
CA SER A 383 8.41 -16.64 15.49
C SER A 383 6.99 -16.51 16.07
N VAL A 384 6.91 -16.05 17.32
CA VAL A 384 5.66 -15.77 18.03
C VAL A 384 5.80 -14.44 18.77
N ILE A 385 4.84 -13.53 18.56
CA ILE A 385 4.77 -12.26 19.29
C ILE A 385 3.83 -12.44 20.48
N ILE A 386 4.29 -12.09 21.68
CA ILE A 386 3.51 -12.27 22.91
C ILE A 386 3.43 -10.94 23.65
N GLY A 387 2.20 -10.48 23.86
CA GLY A 387 1.91 -9.39 24.80
C GLY A 387 1.55 -9.94 26.19
N VAL A 388 2.03 -9.30 27.25
CA VAL A 388 1.59 -9.57 28.62
C VAL A 388 0.98 -8.30 29.18
N PHE A 389 -0.26 -8.38 29.64
CA PHE A 389 -1.04 -7.22 30.07
C PHE A 389 -1.75 -7.48 31.41
N PRO A 390 -2.05 -6.45 32.21
CA PRO A 390 -2.80 -6.63 33.45
C PRO A 390 -4.22 -7.15 33.23
N ASP A 391 -4.91 -6.62 32.22
CA ASP A 391 -6.27 -6.98 31.81
C ASP A 391 -6.53 -6.52 30.36
N LYS A 392 -7.76 -6.73 29.88
CA LYS A 392 -8.20 -6.32 28.53
C LYS A 392 -8.66 -4.86 28.45
N ASP A 393 -8.88 -4.21 29.59
CA ASP A 393 -9.32 -2.81 29.65
C ASP A 393 -8.12 -1.84 29.54
N ALA A 394 -6.89 -2.34 29.71
CA ALA A 394 -5.66 -1.62 29.48
C ALA A 394 -5.58 -1.06 28.04
N ILE A 395 -5.24 0.22 27.93
CA ILE A 395 -5.11 0.91 26.63
C ILE A 395 -4.05 0.26 25.73
N GLU A 396 -2.98 -0.28 26.35
CA GLU A 396 -1.92 -1.00 25.65
C GLU A 396 -2.42 -2.29 25.00
N TYR A 397 -3.34 -3.00 25.66
CA TYR A 397 -3.99 -4.18 25.10
C TYR A 397 -4.87 -3.80 23.91
N ALA A 398 -5.72 -2.77 24.05
CA ALA A 398 -6.58 -2.30 22.98
C ALA A 398 -5.79 -1.86 21.73
N HIS A 399 -4.64 -1.18 21.91
CA HIS A 399 -3.77 -0.81 20.80
C HIS A 399 -3.08 -2.03 20.16
N TYR A 400 -2.66 -3.00 20.97
CA TYR A 400 -2.09 -4.25 20.45
C TYR A 400 -3.11 -5.07 19.65
N GLU A 401 -4.35 -5.19 20.15
CA GLU A 401 -5.48 -5.84 19.46
C GLU A 401 -5.80 -5.13 18.13
N LYS A 402 -5.87 -3.80 18.13
CA LYS A 402 -6.09 -3.02 16.91
C LYS A 402 -5.02 -3.28 15.84
N VAL A 403 -3.75 -3.33 16.23
CA VAL A 403 -2.65 -3.63 15.28
C VAL A 403 -2.70 -5.08 14.81
N ALA A 404 -3.05 -6.00 15.71
CA ALA A 404 -3.21 -7.40 15.35
C ALA A 404 -4.34 -7.57 14.30
N GLU A 405 -5.44 -6.82 14.41
CA GLU A 405 -6.56 -6.88 13.44
C GLU A 405 -6.13 -6.38 12.07
N LEU A 406 -5.33 -5.30 12.02
CA LEU A 406 -4.73 -4.81 10.78
C LEU A 406 -3.80 -5.83 10.12
N LEU A 407 -3.21 -6.74 10.88
CA LEU A 407 -2.23 -7.72 10.41
C LEU A 407 -2.78 -9.17 10.44
N LYS A 408 -4.11 -9.30 10.48
CA LYS A 408 -4.80 -10.58 10.64
C LYS A 408 -4.37 -11.60 9.58
N GLY A 409 -4.04 -12.80 10.05
CA GLY A 409 -3.60 -13.90 9.20
C GLY A 409 -2.14 -13.84 8.74
N ARG A 410 -1.38 -12.79 9.07
CA ARG A 410 0.02 -12.61 8.62
C ARG A 410 1.06 -13.06 9.66
N TYR A 411 0.77 -12.84 10.95
CA TYR A 411 1.70 -13.13 12.05
C TYR A 411 1.09 -14.08 13.08
N TYR A 412 1.94 -14.76 13.86
CA TYR A 412 1.54 -15.53 15.03
C TYR A 412 1.61 -14.65 16.28
N MET A 413 0.45 -14.17 16.72
CA MET A 413 0.32 -13.21 17.82
C MET A 413 -0.50 -13.82 18.96
N ALA A 414 -0.04 -13.61 20.18
CA ALA A 414 -0.68 -14.13 21.38
C ALA A 414 -0.64 -13.09 22.51
N TYR A 415 -1.45 -13.32 23.55
CA TYR A 415 -1.40 -12.55 24.78
C TYR A 415 -1.59 -13.41 26.02
N TYR A 416 -1.08 -12.94 27.15
CA TYR A 416 -1.29 -13.51 28.48
C TYR A 416 -1.74 -12.40 29.44
N LEU A 417 -2.76 -12.67 30.23
CA LEU A 417 -3.24 -11.71 31.24
C LEU A 417 -2.64 -12.06 32.60
N ASP A 418 -1.98 -11.08 33.22
CA ASP A 418 -1.37 -11.20 34.52
C ASP A 418 -1.58 -9.91 35.30
N LYS A 419 -2.48 -9.94 36.29
CA LYS A 419 -2.93 -8.76 37.05
C LYS A 419 -1.80 -7.99 37.74
N GLU A 420 -0.66 -8.64 37.99
CA GLU A 420 0.50 -8.04 38.64
C GLU A 420 1.55 -7.54 37.64
N ALA A 421 1.39 -7.84 36.34
CA ALA A 421 2.36 -7.50 35.32
C ALA A 421 2.15 -6.08 34.77
N GLN A 422 3.26 -5.44 34.41
CA GLN A 422 3.24 -4.29 33.53
C GLN A 422 3.04 -4.74 32.07
N SER A 423 2.37 -3.91 31.28
CA SER A 423 2.18 -4.12 29.85
C SER A 423 3.54 -4.27 29.14
N THR A 424 3.78 -5.45 28.58
CA THR A 424 5.02 -5.76 27.84
C THR A 424 4.70 -6.47 26.55
N LEU A 425 5.59 -6.34 25.57
CA LEU A 425 5.50 -7.01 24.28
C LEU A 425 6.88 -7.53 23.90
N ALA A 426 6.94 -8.77 23.43
CA ALA A 426 8.19 -9.35 22.97
C ALA A 426 7.95 -10.35 21.83
N THR A 427 8.94 -10.45 20.95
CA THR A 427 8.96 -11.45 19.87
C THR A 427 9.95 -12.55 20.22
N TYR A 428 9.45 -13.78 20.20
CA TYR A 428 10.19 -15.00 20.48
C TYR A 428 10.52 -15.71 19.16
N ARG A 429 11.80 -15.97 18.91
CA ARG A 429 12.35 -16.57 17.70
C ARG A 429 13.24 -17.76 18.08
N PRO A 430 12.68 -18.96 18.33
CA PRO A 430 13.41 -20.07 18.93
C PRO A 430 14.60 -20.58 18.11
N GLY A 431 14.54 -20.44 16.78
CA GLY A 431 15.62 -20.82 15.86
C GLY A 431 16.76 -19.80 15.74
N GLU A 432 16.64 -18.63 16.37
CA GLU A 432 17.62 -17.55 16.26
C GLU A 432 18.62 -17.56 17.41
N LYS A 433 19.84 -17.06 17.18
CA LYS A 433 20.83 -16.84 18.25
C LYS A 433 20.28 -15.88 19.32
N LYS A 434 19.68 -14.77 18.88
CA LYS A 434 18.91 -13.87 19.74
C LYS A 434 17.45 -14.29 19.75
N LYS A 435 17.11 -15.19 20.68
CA LYS A 435 15.79 -15.83 20.80
C LYS A 435 14.65 -14.89 21.21
N ARG A 436 14.96 -13.74 21.82
CA ARG A 436 13.97 -12.78 22.33
C ARG A 436 14.34 -11.37 21.91
N VAL A 437 13.36 -10.65 21.39
CA VAL A 437 13.46 -9.22 21.09
C VAL A 437 12.35 -8.52 21.85
N ASP A 438 12.72 -7.65 22.77
CA ASP A 438 11.77 -6.90 23.60
C ASP A 438 11.37 -5.60 22.92
N TYR A 439 10.09 -5.25 23.05
CA TYR A 439 9.58 -3.95 22.66
C TYR A 439 9.91 -2.91 23.74
N ALA A 440 10.48 -1.78 23.31
CA ALA A 440 10.87 -0.68 24.19
C ALA A 440 10.22 0.67 23.81
N GLY A 441 9.30 0.66 22.85
CA GLY A 441 8.59 1.86 22.40
C GLY A 441 7.33 2.15 23.22
N ALA A 442 6.64 3.25 22.90
CA ALA A 442 5.33 3.54 23.45
C ALA A 442 4.28 2.59 22.84
N PHE A 443 3.23 2.22 23.55
CA PHE A 443 2.17 1.37 22.99
C PHE A 443 1.23 2.15 22.05
N ASP A 444 1.74 2.98 21.15
CA ASP A 444 0.94 3.58 20.08
C ASP A 444 0.86 2.65 18.85
N PRO A 445 -0.28 2.59 18.12
CA PRO A 445 -0.44 1.65 17.02
C PRO A 445 0.66 1.73 15.93
N PRO A 446 1.15 2.91 15.51
CA PRO A 446 2.24 3.00 14.53
C PRO A 446 3.54 2.34 14.97
N THR A 447 3.99 2.58 16.20
CA THR A 447 5.26 2.02 16.72
C THR A 447 5.14 0.52 17.01
N LEU A 448 3.98 0.07 17.49
CA LEU A 448 3.64 -1.35 17.62
C LEU A 448 3.66 -2.07 16.27
N ALA A 449 2.99 -1.52 15.25
CA ALA A 449 2.97 -2.10 13.91
C ALA A 449 4.38 -2.22 13.32
N ASN A 450 5.23 -1.21 13.52
CA ASN A 450 6.62 -1.26 13.09
C ASN A 450 7.41 -2.38 13.81
N PHE A 451 7.24 -2.52 15.12
CA PHE A 451 7.89 -3.60 15.87
C PHE A 451 7.39 -4.99 15.43
N ILE A 452 6.07 -5.14 15.29
CA ILE A 452 5.43 -6.41 14.93
C ILE A 452 5.80 -6.84 13.51
N THR A 453 5.95 -5.91 12.57
CA THR A 453 6.30 -6.24 11.19
C THR A 453 7.76 -6.65 11.02
N TYR A 454 8.67 -6.07 11.81
CA TYR A 454 10.11 -6.28 11.67
C TYR A 454 10.70 -7.34 12.63
N SER A 455 10.35 -7.28 13.91
CA SER A 455 10.95 -8.15 14.94
C SER A 455 10.81 -9.66 14.70
N PRO A 456 9.81 -10.18 13.96
CA PRO A 456 9.68 -11.61 13.69
C PRO A 456 10.52 -12.12 12.53
N LEU A 457 11.16 -11.24 11.75
CA LEU A 457 12.01 -11.62 10.62
C LEU A 457 13.23 -12.43 11.12
N PRO A 458 13.66 -13.47 10.39
CA PRO A 458 14.86 -14.21 10.71
C PRO A 458 16.11 -13.39 10.40
N THR A 459 17.21 -13.62 11.11
CA THR A 459 18.47 -12.89 10.88
C THR A 459 19.06 -13.21 9.50
N VAL A 460 18.90 -14.45 9.05
CA VAL A 460 19.23 -14.92 7.70
C VAL A 460 17.99 -15.56 7.10
N VAL A 461 17.53 -15.07 5.95
CA VAL A 461 16.36 -15.63 5.26
C VAL A 461 16.78 -16.82 4.40
N ASP A 462 16.11 -17.96 4.59
CA ASP A 462 16.32 -19.13 3.73
C ASP A 462 15.47 -19.03 2.47
N ILE A 463 16.12 -18.87 1.32
CA ILE A 463 15.47 -18.71 0.01
C ILE A 463 15.66 -19.95 -0.89
N THR A 464 16.16 -21.05 -0.33
CA THR A 464 16.43 -22.31 -1.06
C THR A 464 15.20 -22.82 -1.80
N ARG A 465 14.01 -22.69 -1.20
CA ARG A 465 12.74 -23.16 -1.76
C ARG A 465 11.93 -22.03 -2.40
N GLY A 466 12.63 -21.05 -2.97
CA GLY A 466 12.03 -19.82 -3.48
C GLY A 466 11.91 -18.74 -2.42
N PHE A 467 11.51 -17.55 -2.87
CA PHE A 467 11.40 -16.33 -2.08
C PHE A 467 10.24 -15.44 -2.56
N ASN A 468 9.89 -14.39 -1.83
CA ASN A 468 9.00 -13.36 -2.36
C ASN A 468 9.85 -12.27 -3.05
N PRO A 469 9.66 -11.96 -4.35
CA PRO A 469 10.45 -10.93 -5.03
C PRO A 469 10.36 -9.53 -4.41
N ASP A 470 9.28 -9.22 -3.68
CA ASP A 470 9.19 -7.97 -2.92
C ASP A 470 10.23 -7.91 -1.79
N LEU A 471 10.72 -9.07 -1.32
CA LEU A 471 11.72 -9.17 -0.27
C LEU A 471 13.10 -8.77 -0.79
N LEU A 472 13.40 -9.13 -2.04
CA LEU A 472 14.74 -9.04 -2.59
C LEU A 472 14.87 -7.90 -3.59
N PHE A 473 13.94 -7.79 -4.55
CA PHE A 473 14.08 -6.87 -5.69
C PHE A 473 13.36 -5.54 -5.46
N LYS A 474 12.16 -5.56 -4.87
CA LYS A 474 11.33 -4.35 -4.66
C LYS A 474 11.66 -3.58 -3.38
N GLN A 475 12.92 -3.63 -2.95
CA GLN A 475 13.45 -2.94 -1.78
C GLN A 475 14.87 -2.39 -2.04
N PRO A 476 15.34 -1.38 -1.29
CA PRO A 476 16.57 -0.65 -1.63
C PRO A 476 17.87 -1.22 -1.04
N LEU A 477 17.82 -2.11 -0.04
CA LEU A 477 18.98 -2.69 0.63
C LEU A 477 19.69 -3.70 -0.29
N PRO A 478 21.03 -3.78 -0.29
CA PRO A 478 21.73 -4.84 -0.97
C PRO A 478 21.52 -6.20 -0.30
N ILE A 479 21.68 -7.27 -1.09
CA ILE A 479 21.48 -8.65 -0.65
C ILE A 479 22.84 -9.31 -0.49
N VAL A 480 23.09 -9.88 0.68
CA VAL A 480 24.26 -10.72 0.95
C VAL A 480 23.77 -12.16 1.00
N LEU A 481 24.13 -12.95 -0.01
CA LEU A 481 23.68 -14.32 -0.18
C LEU A 481 24.80 -15.28 0.14
N LEU A 482 24.55 -16.24 1.03
CA LEU A 482 25.39 -17.44 1.16
C LEU A 482 24.83 -18.54 0.28
N TYR A 483 25.60 -19.01 -0.70
CA TYR A 483 25.33 -20.25 -1.41
C TYR A 483 26.29 -21.31 -0.88
N SER A 484 25.79 -22.42 -0.37
CA SER A 484 26.66 -23.45 0.23
C SER A 484 26.01 -24.82 0.29
N PRO A 485 26.79 -25.92 0.29
CA PRO A 485 26.28 -27.25 0.59
C PRO A 485 25.80 -27.37 2.04
N PRO A 486 24.93 -28.33 2.37
CA PRO A 486 24.42 -28.53 3.74
C PRO A 486 25.52 -28.84 4.76
N SER A 487 26.66 -29.36 4.30
CA SER A 487 27.81 -29.72 5.12
C SER A 487 28.64 -28.53 5.58
N PHE A 488 28.44 -27.35 4.99
CA PHE A 488 29.18 -26.13 5.34
C PHE A 488 28.69 -25.54 6.68
N ASP A 489 29.62 -25.16 7.56
CA ASP A 489 29.29 -24.50 8.83
C ASP A 489 29.04 -23.00 8.62
N SER A 490 27.76 -22.62 8.52
CA SER A 490 27.32 -21.23 8.30
C SER A 490 27.47 -20.30 9.52
N LYS A 491 28.01 -20.75 10.65
CA LYS A 491 28.07 -19.94 11.89
C LYS A 491 28.75 -18.59 11.72
N ASN A 492 29.83 -18.50 10.93
CA ASN A 492 30.54 -17.24 10.72
C ASN A 492 29.70 -16.25 9.89
N PHE A 493 29.00 -16.76 8.87
CA PHE A 493 28.04 -15.97 8.09
C PHE A 493 26.85 -15.49 8.95
N GLU A 494 26.28 -16.38 9.76
CA GLU A 494 25.21 -16.02 10.70
C GLU A 494 25.67 -15.02 11.76
N ALA A 495 26.93 -15.13 12.22
CA ALA A 495 27.52 -14.17 13.13
C ALA A 495 27.73 -12.79 12.48
N ALA A 496 28.11 -12.75 11.20
CA ALA A 496 28.17 -11.52 10.41
C ALA A 496 26.79 -10.87 10.29
N ALA A 497 25.78 -11.65 9.91
CA ALA A 497 24.39 -11.19 9.78
C ALA A 497 23.80 -10.66 11.10
N ALA A 498 24.20 -11.24 12.24
CA ALA A 498 23.73 -10.86 13.57
C ALA A 498 24.38 -9.57 14.11
N LYS A 499 25.42 -9.01 13.47
CA LYS A 499 26.06 -7.80 13.97
C LYS A 499 25.11 -6.59 13.86
N PRO A 500 24.89 -5.82 14.95
CA PRO A 500 23.89 -4.74 14.97
C PRO A 500 24.06 -3.65 13.91
N ALA A 501 25.29 -3.40 13.44
CA ALA A 501 25.57 -2.44 12.37
C ALA A 501 25.08 -2.90 10.99
N PHE A 502 24.77 -4.19 10.83
CA PHE A 502 24.51 -4.84 9.54
C PHE A 502 23.14 -5.54 9.48
N ALA A 503 22.55 -5.90 10.62
CA ALA A 503 21.25 -6.56 10.72
C ALA A 503 20.11 -5.68 10.16
N HIS A 504 19.56 -6.05 8.99
CA HIS A 504 18.35 -5.54 8.29
C HIS A 504 18.20 -4.00 8.15
N LEU A 505 19.22 -3.24 8.55
CA LEU A 505 19.29 -1.79 8.46
C LEU A 505 20.15 -1.34 7.28
N LYS A 506 21.13 -2.18 6.89
CA LYS A 506 22.08 -1.94 5.80
C LYS A 506 22.00 -3.01 4.70
N TYR A 507 21.83 -4.29 5.06
CA TYR A 507 21.77 -5.41 4.12
C TYR A 507 20.65 -6.39 4.46
N ILE A 508 20.24 -7.20 3.46
CA ILE A 508 19.42 -8.39 3.65
C ILE A 508 20.32 -9.61 3.51
N PHE A 509 20.46 -10.38 4.59
CA PHE A 509 21.20 -11.64 4.56
C PHE A 509 20.27 -12.78 4.18
N VAL A 510 20.66 -13.54 3.16
CA VAL A 510 19.92 -14.70 2.68
C VAL A 510 20.85 -15.90 2.51
N ARG A 511 20.27 -17.10 2.46
CA ARG A 511 21.01 -18.32 2.17
C ARG A 511 20.28 -19.21 1.16
N VAL A 512 21.08 -19.93 0.39
CA VAL A 512 20.68 -20.96 -0.56
C VAL A 512 21.49 -22.21 -0.23
N ASN A 513 20.79 -23.31 0.08
CA ASN A 513 21.41 -24.61 0.20
C ASN A 513 21.51 -25.25 -1.19
N SER A 514 22.70 -25.68 -1.60
CA SER A 514 22.93 -26.24 -2.94
C SER A 514 22.36 -27.64 -3.15
N ASP A 515 21.99 -28.35 -2.08
CA ASP A 515 21.51 -29.73 -2.17
C ASP A 515 20.15 -29.82 -2.89
N GLY A 516 20.09 -30.71 -3.88
CA GLY A 516 18.88 -30.96 -4.67
C GLY A 516 18.47 -29.84 -5.63
N LEU A 517 19.27 -28.78 -5.83
CA LEU A 517 18.98 -27.73 -6.82
C LEU A 517 19.37 -28.20 -8.23
N ALA A 518 18.36 -28.45 -9.07
CA ALA A 518 18.50 -28.85 -10.46
C ALA A 518 19.01 -27.73 -11.39
N LEU A 519 18.67 -26.47 -11.10
CA LEU A 519 19.00 -25.26 -11.87
C LEU A 519 20.18 -24.49 -11.26
N ARG A 520 21.04 -25.17 -10.50
CA ARG A 520 22.23 -24.58 -9.86
C ARG A 520 23.22 -24.01 -10.89
N HIS A 521 23.34 -24.65 -12.05
CA HIS A 521 24.24 -24.21 -13.11
C HIS A 521 23.80 -22.87 -13.68
N GLU A 522 22.51 -22.73 -13.99
CA GLU A 522 21.89 -21.51 -14.51
C GLU A 522 21.94 -20.36 -13.49
N LEU A 523 21.86 -20.69 -12.19
CA LEU A 523 22.00 -19.73 -11.11
C LEU A 523 23.44 -19.17 -11.00
N LEU A 524 24.46 -20.02 -11.11
CA LEU A 524 25.86 -19.66 -10.79
C LEU A 524 26.69 -19.23 -12.00
N LYS A 525 26.44 -19.81 -13.17
CA LYS A 525 27.20 -19.53 -14.40
C LYS A 525 27.27 -18.04 -14.76
N PRO A 526 26.19 -17.23 -14.66
CA PRO A 526 26.26 -15.81 -14.99
C PRO A 526 27.25 -15.04 -14.10
N LEU A 527 27.49 -15.53 -12.88
CA LEU A 527 28.40 -14.94 -11.91
C LEU A 527 29.86 -15.37 -12.12
N GLY A 528 30.16 -16.20 -13.12
CA GLY A 528 31.51 -16.75 -13.33
C GLY A 528 31.91 -17.84 -12.33
N ILE A 529 30.98 -18.29 -11.49
CA ILE A 529 31.24 -19.31 -10.47
C ILE A 529 31.19 -20.69 -11.11
N SER A 530 32.35 -21.32 -11.24
CA SER A 530 32.50 -22.63 -11.90
C SER A 530 32.43 -23.82 -10.95
N LYS A 531 32.63 -23.60 -9.65
CA LYS A 531 32.64 -24.64 -8.62
C LYS A 531 31.32 -24.66 -7.86
N GLU A 532 30.34 -25.36 -8.41
CA GLU A 532 28.94 -25.35 -7.94
C GLU A 532 28.72 -26.01 -6.57
N ASP A 533 29.72 -26.72 -6.03
CA ASP A 533 29.64 -27.41 -4.75
C ASP A 533 30.46 -26.70 -3.64
N GLU A 534 31.14 -25.59 -3.96
CA GLU A 534 31.91 -24.81 -2.97
C GLU A 534 31.06 -23.67 -2.35
N PRO A 535 31.26 -23.35 -1.06
CA PRO A 535 30.56 -22.26 -0.40
C PRO A 535 31.06 -20.90 -0.91
N VAL A 536 30.12 -20.02 -1.23
CA VAL A 536 30.40 -18.69 -1.77
C VAL A 536 29.44 -17.66 -1.18
N VAL A 537 29.97 -16.48 -0.86
CA VAL A 537 29.15 -15.30 -0.55
C VAL A 537 29.01 -14.47 -1.81
N ILE A 538 27.77 -14.11 -2.16
CA ILE A 538 27.46 -13.26 -3.30
C ILE A 538 26.81 -11.99 -2.76
N LEU A 539 27.35 -10.83 -3.14
CA LEU A 539 26.77 -9.53 -2.86
C LEU A 539 26.04 -9.04 -4.10
N TYR A 540 24.73 -8.82 -3.98
CA TYR A 540 23.93 -8.13 -5.00
C TYR A 540 23.62 -6.70 -4.57
N ILE A 541 24.07 -5.74 -5.37
CA ILE A 541 23.64 -4.33 -5.28
C ILE A 541 22.84 -4.04 -6.54
N LYS A 542 21.51 -4.14 -6.42
CA LYS A 542 20.57 -3.97 -7.54
C LYS A 542 20.91 -4.90 -8.70
N ASN A 543 21.36 -4.36 -9.83
CA ASN A 543 21.68 -5.13 -11.02
C ASN A 543 23.13 -5.61 -11.07
N LYS A 544 23.96 -5.33 -10.06
CA LYS A 544 25.37 -5.74 -10.02
C LYS A 544 25.61 -6.82 -8.98
N ALA A 545 26.52 -7.74 -9.28
CA ALA A 545 26.92 -8.79 -8.37
C ALA A 545 28.45 -8.95 -8.27
N TRP A 546 28.90 -9.28 -7.06
CA TRP A 546 30.26 -9.67 -6.73
C TRP A 546 30.21 -10.96 -5.90
N HIS A 547 31.28 -11.74 -5.89
CA HIS A 547 31.34 -12.94 -5.07
C HIS A 547 32.69 -13.14 -4.38
N LEU A 548 32.67 -13.88 -3.27
CA LEU A 548 33.80 -14.27 -2.45
C LEU A 548 33.68 -15.77 -2.15
N GLU A 549 34.65 -16.56 -2.62
CA GLU A 549 34.78 -17.96 -2.20
C GLU A 549 35.10 -18.03 -0.71
N LEU A 550 34.37 -18.86 0.03
CA LEU A 550 34.60 -19.03 1.46
C LEU A 550 35.44 -20.27 1.75
N THR A 551 36.33 -20.15 2.71
CA THR A 551 36.93 -21.28 3.42
C THR A 551 36.39 -21.34 4.86
N PRO A 552 36.53 -22.46 5.57
CA PRO A 552 36.16 -22.56 6.98
C PRO A 552 36.91 -21.57 7.90
N GLU A 553 38.01 -20.99 7.41
CA GLU A 553 38.85 -20.05 8.15
C GLU A 553 38.31 -18.63 8.10
N ASN A 554 37.45 -18.30 7.12
CA ASN A 554 36.89 -16.96 7.01
C ASN A 554 35.97 -16.65 8.18
N ASP A 555 36.33 -15.62 8.94
CA ASP A 555 35.55 -15.17 10.09
C ASP A 555 34.46 -14.17 9.70
N ALA A 556 33.62 -13.81 10.68
CA ALA A 556 32.52 -12.88 10.46
C ALA A 556 32.98 -11.45 10.11
N ASP A 557 34.15 -11.02 10.58
CA ASP A 557 34.68 -9.69 10.33
C ASP A 557 35.28 -9.58 8.92
N GLU A 558 35.94 -10.63 8.45
CA GLU A 558 36.44 -10.73 7.08
C GLU A 558 35.31 -10.64 6.05
N ILE A 559 34.23 -11.40 6.26
CA ILE A 559 33.05 -11.36 5.37
C ILE A 559 32.48 -9.94 5.30
N LEU A 560 32.31 -9.28 6.44
CA LEU A 560 31.74 -7.93 6.49
C LEU A 560 32.67 -6.87 5.89
N LYS A 561 33.98 -7.02 6.12
CA LYS A 561 34.98 -6.13 5.52
C LYS A 561 34.94 -6.24 4.00
N TRP A 562 34.87 -7.46 3.46
CA TRP A 562 34.72 -7.66 2.01
C TRP A 562 33.43 -7.02 1.49
N VAL A 563 32.28 -7.27 2.14
CA VAL A 563 30.99 -6.68 1.74
C VAL A 563 31.05 -5.15 1.67
N ASP A 564 31.75 -4.50 2.60
CA ASP A 564 31.85 -3.04 2.66
C ASP A 564 32.86 -2.43 1.67
N GLU A 565 33.87 -3.19 1.24
CA GLU A 565 34.95 -2.69 0.38
C GLU A 565 34.76 -3.07 -1.10
N VAL A 566 34.05 -4.15 -1.40
CA VAL A 566 33.99 -4.74 -2.76
C VAL A 566 33.28 -3.87 -3.79
N GLU A 567 32.37 -2.97 -3.38
CA GLU A 567 31.69 -2.06 -4.32
C GLU A 567 32.68 -1.14 -5.08
N ALA A 568 33.87 -0.91 -4.52
CA ALA A 568 34.92 -0.14 -5.17
C ALA A 568 35.62 -0.89 -6.33
N THR A 569 35.39 -2.20 -6.48
CA THR A 569 35.94 -3.02 -7.57
C THR A 569 34.91 -3.21 -8.68
N PRO A 570 35.33 -3.52 -9.92
CA PRO A 570 34.42 -3.89 -11.00
C PRO A 570 33.53 -5.07 -10.57
N ALA A 571 32.25 -5.02 -10.94
CA ALA A 571 31.31 -6.12 -10.71
C ALA A 571 31.66 -7.31 -11.60
N GLU A 572 31.58 -8.51 -11.04
CA GLU A 572 31.78 -9.78 -11.77
C GLU A 572 30.63 -10.03 -12.73
N TYR A 573 29.43 -9.56 -12.37
CA TYR A 573 28.25 -9.68 -13.20
C TYR A 573 27.36 -8.43 -13.11
N THR A 574 26.76 -8.08 -14.24
CA THR A 574 25.76 -6.99 -14.32
C THR A 574 24.55 -7.48 -15.12
N VAL A 575 23.39 -7.56 -14.47
CA VAL A 575 22.10 -7.85 -15.10
C VAL A 575 21.75 -6.71 -16.06
N THR A 576 21.47 -7.04 -17.31
CA THR A 576 20.98 -6.08 -18.31
C THR A 576 19.45 -6.06 -18.34
N PHE A 577 18.85 -5.04 -18.94
CA PHE A 577 17.38 -4.92 -19.03
C PHE A 577 16.70 -6.08 -19.77
N ASN A 578 17.45 -6.85 -20.56
CA ASN A 578 16.95 -8.00 -21.32
C ASN A 578 17.20 -9.33 -20.62
N ASP A 579 17.96 -9.34 -19.53
CA ASP A 579 18.32 -10.55 -18.81
C ASP A 579 17.48 -10.69 -17.55
N ALA A 580 17.09 -11.92 -17.24
CA ALA A 580 16.52 -12.23 -15.93
C ALA A 580 17.59 -12.23 -14.86
N HIS A 581 17.22 -11.79 -13.65
CA HIS A 581 18.10 -11.90 -12.50
C HIS A 581 18.37 -13.38 -12.17
N PRO A 582 19.62 -13.82 -11.90
CA PRO A 582 19.95 -15.25 -11.67
C PRO A 582 19.10 -15.92 -10.57
N LEU A 583 18.78 -15.19 -9.50
CA LEU A 583 17.89 -15.70 -8.45
C LEU A 583 16.49 -16.13 -8.93
N MET A 584 16.03 -15.70 -10.11
CA MET A 584 14.76 -16.18 -10.66
C MET A 584 14.76 -17.67 -10.99
N TYR A 585 15.93 -18.31 -11.15
CA TYR A 585 15.99 -19.77 -11.28
C TYR A 585 15.52 -20.49 -10.00
N LEU A 586 15.73 -19.91 -8.81
CA LEU A 586 15.18 -20.46 -7.56
C LEU A 586 13.65 -20.39 -7.51
N GLN A 587 13.03 -19.39 -8.15
CA GLN A 587 11.58 -19.31 -8.29
C GLN A 587 11.05 -20.38 -9.23
N ILE A 588 11.75 -20.62 -10.33
CA ILE A 588 11.39 -21.67 -11.29
C ILE A 588 11.46 -23.03 -10.58
N GLU A 589 12.51 -23.31 -9.82
CA GLU A 589 12.61 -24.54 -9.02
C GLU A 589 11.50 -24.67 -7.98
N ALA A 590 11.21 -23.60 -7.23
CA ALA A 590 10.10 -23.60 -6.28
C ALA A 590 8.77 -23.92 -6.97
N SER A 591 8.51 -23.32 -8.14
CA SER A 591 7.32 -23.62 -8.93
C SER A 591 7.31 -25.06 -9.47
N ASN A 592 8.47 -25.59 -9.89
CA ASN A 592 8.61 -26.96 -10.38
C ASN A 592 8.34 -27.99 -9.27
N ASN A 593 8.78 -27.71 -8.04
CA ASN A 593 8.52 -28.58 -6.89
C ASN A 593 7.03 -28.66 -6.55
N ILE A 594 6.25 -27.62 -6.85
CA ILE A 594 4.82 -27.51 -6.50
C ILE A 594 3.92 -27.99 -7.64
N PHE A 595 4.28 -27.69 -8.89
CA PHE A 595 3.44 -27.91 -10.08
C PHE A 595 4.02 -28.91 -11.08
N GLY A 596 5.17 -29.51 -10.78
CA GLY A 596 5.89 -30.39 -11.70
C GLY A 596 6.86 -29.64 -12.61
N VAL A 597 7.86 -30.35 -13.13
CA VAL A 597 8.93 -29.76 -13.94
C VAL A 597 8.38 -29.30 -15.30
N GLN A 598 8.59 -28.03 -15.64
CA GLN A 598 8.35 -27.48 -16.96
C GLN A 598 9.54 -26.62 -17.41
N PRO A 599 9.88 -26.61 -18.71
CA PRO A 599 10.90 -25.71 -19.24
C PRO A 599 10.31 -24.30 -19.32
N VAL A 600 10.65 -23.45 -18.35
CA VAL A 600 10.22 -22.06 -18.28
C VAL A 600 11.44 -21.17 -18.33
N GLN A 601 11.43 -20.17 -19.22
CA GLN A 601 12.49 -19.17 -19.26
C GLN A 601 12.13 -18.01 -18.33
N PRO A 602 13.01 -17.61 -17.40
CA PRO A 602 12.72 -16.47 -16.53
C PRO A 602 12.71 -15.17 -17.36
N LEU A 603 11.80 -14.26 -17.01
CA LEU A 603 11.68 -12.94 -17.64
C LEU A 603 12.48 -11.88 -16.86
N PRO A 604 12.89 -10.78 -17.52
CA PRO A 604 13.49 -9.64 -16.84
C PRO A 604 12.52 -8.99 -15.84
N ASP A 605 13.00 -8.70 -14.63
CA ASP A 605 12.26 -7.92 -13.63
C ASP A 605 12.78 -6.48 -13.58
N LEU A 606 11.99 -5.55 -14.11
CA LEU A 606 12.34 -4.13 -14.15
C LEU A 606 12.52 -3.51 -12.75
N SER A 607 12.00 -4.13 -11.69
CA SER A 607 12.18 -3.65 -10.32
C SER A 607 13.62 -3.81 -9.82
N VAL A 608 14.43 -4.65 -10.45
CA VAL A 608 15.89 -4.72 -10.20
C VAL A 608 16.56 -3.38 -10.54
N PHE A 609 16.02 -2.65 -11.51
CA PHE A 609 16.53 -1.36 -11.98
C PHE A 609 15.82 -0.15 -11.36
N GLN A 610 14.62 -0.35 -10.79
CA GLN A 610 13.77 0.73 -10.27
C GLN A 610 13.56 0.61 -8.76
N ILE A 611 13.90 1.66 -8.00
CA ILE A 611 13.52 1.74 -6.59
C ILE A 611 12.05 2.19 -6.52
N LYS A 612 11.11 1.25 -6.43
CA LYS A 612 9.74 1.58 -6.03
C LYS A 612 9.78 2.07 -4.57
N ALA A 613 9.19 3.23 -4.31
CA ALA A 613 9.01 3.70 -2.94
C ALA A 613 8.17 2.66 -2.17
N ILE A 614 8.67 2.22 -1.01
CA ILE A 614 7.93 1.32 -0.11
C ILE A 614 6.68 2.09 0.34
N LYS A 615 5.50 1.68 -0.15
CA LYS A 615 4.23 2.23 0.31
C LYS A 615 4.00 1.81 1.77
N PRO A 616 3.60 2.73 2.66
CA PRO A 616 3.21 2.36 4.01
C PRO A 616 2.03 1.38 3.96
N LEU A 617 2.13 0.27 4.70
CA LEU A 617 1.10 -0.79 4.75
C LEU A 617 -0.30 -0.25 5.10
N LEU A 618 -0.37 0.90 5.78
CA LEU A 618 -1.61 1.52 6.25
C LEU A 618 -2.49 2.09 5.13
N ASN A 619 -1.96 2.40 3.95
CA ASN A 619 -2.77 3.00 2.87
C ASN A 619 -3.57 1.99 2.05
N ASP A 620 -3.08 0.75 1.90
CA ASP A 620 -3.77 -0.28 1.11
C ASP A 620 -4.78 -1.10 1.93
N MET A 621 -4.67 -1.10 3.26
CA MET A 621 -5.55 -1.87 4.15
C MET A 621 -6.76 -1.08 4.68
N ALA A 622 -6.85 0.23 4.41
CA ALA A 622 -7.91 1.10 4.91
C ALA A 622 -9.28 0.96 4.23
N LYS A 623 -9.51 -0.10 3.44
CA LYS A 623 -10.80 -0.36 2.76
C LYS A 623 -11.58 -1.56 3.32
N SER A 624 -11.40 -1.90 4.60
CA SER A 624 -12.31 -2.82 5.30
C SER A 624 -13.50 -2.04 5.86
N GLY A 625 -14.50 -1.80 5.02
CA GLY A 625 -15.69 -1.05 5.43
C GLY A 625 -16.67 -0.75 4.29
N SER A 626 -17.14 -1.77 3.57
CA SER A 626 -18.42 -1.67 2.85
C SER A 626 -19.12 -3.02 2.91
N GLY A 627 -20.37 -3.00 3.37
CA GLY A 627 -21.23 -4.18 3.49
C GLY A 627 -21.52 -4.85 2.15
N GLY A 628 -22.11 -6.06 2.26
CA GLY A 628 -22.42 -7.04 1.21
C GLY A 628 -22.53 -6.53 -0.23
N GLY A 629 -21.72 -7.17 -1.08
CA GLY A 629 -21.57 -6.96 -2.52
C GLY A 629 -20.23 -7.57 -2.96
N CYS A 630 -20.09 -7.89 -4.26
CA CYS A 630 -18.87 -8.49 -4.82
C CYS A 630 -17.59 -7.79 -4.30
N PRO A 631 -16.58 -8.52 -3.77
CA PRO A 631 -15.48 -8.01 -2.93
C PRO A 631 -14.60 -6.89 -3.50
N PHE A 632 -14.79 -6.54 -4.77
CA PHE A 632 -13.93 -5.70 -5.58
C PHE A 632 -14.69 -4.60 -6.34
N MET A 633 -16.04 -4.56 -6.26
CA MET A 633 -16.84 -3.56 -6.97
C MET A 633 -16.84 -2.21 -6.22
N HIS A 634 -16.15 -1.22 -6.78
CA HIS A 634 -16.41 0.19 -6.48
C HIS A 634 -17.74 0.61 -7.11
N GLY A 635 -18.67 1.11 -6.30
CA GLY A 635 -19.88 1.73 -6.83
C GLY A 635 -19.55 2.93 -7.72
N GLY A 636 -20.06 2.93 -8.96
CA GLY A 636 -20.02 4.07 -9.87
C GLY A 636 -19.86 3.68 -11.33
N ALA A 637 -20.96 3.68 -12.08
CA ALA A 637 -21.01 3.41 -13.51
C ALA A 637 -20.05 4.29 -14.33
N ILE A 638 -19.24 3.65 -15.16
CA ILE A 638 -18.57 4.28 -16.32
C ILE A 638 -19.21 3.64 -17.57
N PRO A 639 -19.76 4.42 -18.52
CA PRO A 639 -20.36 3.84 -19.72
C PRO A 639 -19.27 3.24 -20.64
N PRO A 640 -19.63 2.25 -21.47
CA PRO A 640 -18.66 1.49 -22.24
C PRO A 640 -18.03 2.37 -23.31
N GLN A 641 -16.70 2.56 -23.25
CA GLN A 641 -15.94 2.97 -24.42
C GLN A 641 -15.54 1.73 -25.21
N GLN A 642 -16.01 1.72 -26.46
CA GLN A 642 -15.72 0.73 -27.49
C GLN A 642 -14.23 0.46 -27.63
N GLU A 643 -13.94 -0.83 -27.78
CA GLU A 643 -12.73 -1.37 -28.38
C GLU A 643 -12.41 -0.63 -29.69
N ASP A 644 -11.15 -0.22 -29.84
CA ASP A 644 -10.52 -0.27 -31.15
C ASP A 644 -9.15 -0.93 -30.98
N ALA A 645 -9.12 -2.19 -31.39
CA ALA A 645 -7.94 -3.00 -31.50
C ALA A 645 -6.98 -2.40 -32.52
N ARG A 646 -5.73 -2.11 -32.10
CA ARG A 646 -4.55 -2.25 -32.96
C ARG A 646 -3.37 -2.75 -32.16
N HIS A 647 -3.07 -4.03 -32.37
CA HIS A 647 -1.72 -4.55 -32.40
C HIS A 647 -0.81 -3.59 -33.17
N GLN A 648 0.36 -3.27 -32.60
CA GLN A 648 1.60 -3.22 -33.36
C GLN A 648 2.80 -3.36 -32.42
N GLU A 649 3.50 -4.46 -32.65
CA GLU A 649 4.90 -4.79 -32.39
C GLU A 649 5.79 -3.64 -31.92
N LEU A 650 6.43 -3.83 -30.75
CA LEU A 650 7.87 -3.77 -30.52
C LEU A 650 8.23 -4.33 -29.13
#